data_AF-A0A813GWT4-F1
#
_entry.id   AF-A0A813GWT4-F1
#
_cell.length_a   1.000
_cell.length_b   1.000
_cell.length_c   1.000
_cell.angle_alpha   90.00
_cell.angle_beta   90.00
_cell.angle_gamma   90.00
#
_symmetry.space_group_name_H-M   'P 1'
#
loop_
_entity.id
_entity.type
_entity.pdbx_description
1 polymer ?
#
loop_
_entity_poly.entity_id
_entity_poly.type
_entity_poly.pdbx_seq_one_letter_code
_entity_poly.pdbx_strand_id
1 'polypeptide(L)'
;RDGPNFCGWWFGPKVGGDQVWAYHPSSTATTPPKTGWKVPYDGPVDQSFVISVNQQGSVLKQQQAMQQQQQQQQQQQAQMYEQQQQQQAYQQQQQAYQQQQQQEQQQAYQKQQQEQQAQQQAYLQQQRQMQLQQQEMKKQQALEMQRKTEEMNRKRMEEQKKKAEELKRQQEENAAAMQVRRVIQKVRLAREDTLALLQQVQAKVQEDPIEAELCISGFRSRGDCSFECKLCVEQGKANIEKLKEAKLKEEERKVELAKKLKENQEKAEVLVKELDEKVSEAEASVATLTKKAAPFLAAELPEKVEQIEQVSKAVDAAVAAANDKLQLLDRSWKQQTLRLLQQLAEITKSKDSTIVSAANAKTKSMKKAVARKQLDTILAKFTKYDSNKDNVLDKAEVKKYAQGEFKFKVADDTLATIFKILVDDGSKGVKKADFHRLKMQIGIAREGAKDAERKNLRLKREKELETLRVGIKAEVSEADKNASAAEEVVKKVEELAQPLQAKGKSMTSIEILKLVDEVAGETKAAQEQVTSLKQSIAELKEGVEQDLKSWLAGETRSLDGKANRLEPRLARLNNLLARFREDAKKKDAAELMALERQVMAMLKHHKKAKSLSPDEVFAAISKKESVTQKDFLTFFEKKCEKEEPKEGAAPAPSQEDLGRLFKFLDEKGEGSVNKERLMLLIRTCMKVLKDGLITDNASIADGQTLRRLEVGEVVEVLSSPAADGDTEVMRAKCRTTKDGLEGWVSISGNQGSVFLQEGGTVFKVVKEIIMTDSFELDSEDSKDVTKEPRKLRAGELIEVRVFESKEEKSGLVRLKCKAKSDGALGWVTIVGNAGTKFLEVV
;
A
#
# COMPACT_ATOMS: atom_id res chain seq x y z
N ARG A 1 -25.65 56.47 -80.69
CA ARG A 1 -24.91 56.32 -81.97
C ARG A 1 -25.30 57.52 -82.81
N ASP A 2 -24.30 58.27 -83.27
CA ASP A 2 -24.31 59.10 -84.47
C ASP A 2 -25.30 60.28 -84.50
N GLY A 3 -24.90 61.45 -83.99
CA GLY A 3 -25.48 62.76 -84.32
C GLY A 3 -26.96 63.02 -83.99
N PRO A 4 -27.40 64.30 -83.97
CA PRO A 4 -28.80 64.67 -83.75
C PRO A 4 -29.76 64.03 -84.79
N ASN A 5 -29.26 63.74 -85.99
CA ASN A 5 -30.08 63.26 -87.10
C ASN A 5 -30.41 61.75 -87.04
N PHE A 6 -29.71 60.94 -86.23
CA PHE A 6 -30.01 59.51 -86.08
C PHE A 6 -30.62 59.16 -84.71
N CYS A 7 -31.00 60.18 -83.93
CA CYS A 7 -31.74 59.98 -82.70
C CYS A 7 -33.18 59.51 -82.99
N GLY A 8 -33.72 58.64 -82.14
CA GLY A 8 -35.04 58.05 -82.31
C GLY A 8 -35.03 56.55 -82.03
N TRP A 9 -36.15 55.90 -82.33
CA TRP A 9 -36.33 54.46 -82.18
C TRP A 9 -36.20 53.75 -83.52
N TRP A 10 -35.53 52.60 -83.51
CA TRP A 10 -35.23 51.82 -84.71
C TRP A 10 -35.65 50.36 -84.50
N PHE A 11 -36.24 49.75 -85.53
CA PHE A 11 -36.43 48.30 -85.58
C PHE A 11 -35.41 47.63 -86.48
N GLY A 12 -34.79 46.59 -85.94
CA GLY A 12 -33.90 45.67 -86.63
C GLY A 12 -33.95 44.30 -85.95
N PRO A 13 -33.37 43.26 -86.56
CA PRO A 13 -33.42 41.89 -86.04
C PRO A 13 -32.72 41.71 -84.68
N LYS A 14 -31.81 42.61 -84.29
CA LYS A 14 -31.15 42.61 -82.98
C LYS A 14 -30.77 44.03 -82.55
N VAL A 15 -30.84 44.30 -81.25
CA VAL A 15 -30.47 45.59 -80.66
C VAL A 15 -28.99 45.89 -80.95
N GLY A 16 -28.70 47.07 -81.51
CA GLY A 16 -27.35 47.52 -81.88
C GLY A 16 -26.83 47.05 -83.24
N GLY A 17 -27.63 46.30 -84.01
CA GLY A 17 -27.32 45.91 -85.39
C GLY A 17 -27.28 47.10 -86.36
N ASP A 18 -26.63 46.90 -87.50
CA ASP A 18 -26.50 47.84 -88.63
C ASP A 18 -27.69 47.77 -89.61
N GLN A 19 -28.42 46.65 -89.65
CA GLN A 19 -29.63 46.50 -90.43
C GLN A 19 -30.88 46.97 -89.66
N VAL A 20 -31.55 48.00 -90.19
CA VAL A 20 -32.80 48.55 -89.66
C VAL A 20 -33.83 48.70 -90.77
N TRP A 21 -35.11 48.48 -90.46
CA TRP A 21 -36.19 48.49 -91.45
C TRP A 21 -37.34 49.44 -91.11
N ALA A 22 -37.48 49.87 -89.85
CA ALA A 22 -38.42 50.92 -89.46
C ALA A 22 -37.78 51.93 -88.50
N TYR A 23 -38.25 53.18 -88.56
CA TYR A 23 -37.75 54.27 -87.75
C TYR A 23 -38.86 55.17 -87.22
N HIS A 24 -38.70 55.65 -85.98
CA HIS A 24 -39.52 56.69 -85.39
C HIS A 24 -38.64 57.79 -84.79
N PRO A 25 -38.82 59.07 -85.16
CA PRO A 25 -37.92 60.16 -84.78
C PRO A 25 -38.02 60.63 -83.32
N SER A 26 -38.76 59.92 -82.47
CA SER A 26 -38.99 60.40 -81.10
C SER A 26 -37.78 60.08 -80.24
N SER A 27 -37.05 61.10 -79.82
CA SER A 27 -35.89 60.98 -78.92
C SER A 27 -36.26 61.08 -77.44
N THR A 28 -37.50 61.48 -77.12
CA THR A 28 -37.96 61.71 -75.75
C THR A 28 -38.81 60.56 -75.20
N ALA A 29 -39.35 59.71 -76.06
CA ALA A 29 -40.13 58.56 -75.61
C ALA A 29 -39.22 57.55 -74.89
N THR A 30 -39.57 57.19 -73.66
CA THR A 30 -38.84 56.21 -72.82
C THR A 30 -39.21 54.75 -73.15
N THR A 31 -40.26 54.55 -73.95
CA THR A 31 -40.69 53.25 -74.46
C THR A 31 -40.99 53.37 -75.96
N PRO A 32 -40.93 52.26 -76.74
CA PRO A 32 -41.15 52.31 -78.18
C PRO A 32 -42.51 52.96 -78.51
N PRO A 33 -42.55 54.03 -79.33
CA PRO A 33 -43.78 54.70 -79.69
C PRO A 33 -44.81 53.74 -80.29
N LYS A 34 -46.08 53.91 -79.92
CA LYS A 34 -47.16 53.01 -80.34
C LYS A 34 -47.47 53.13 -81.84
N THR A 35 -47.43 54.32 -82.41
CA THR A 35 -47.74 54.62 -83.82
C THR A 35 -46.74 55.63 -84.37
N GLY A 36 -46.80 55.96 -85.67
CA GLY A 36 -45.95 57.02 -86.25
C GLY A 36 -44.65 56.53 -86.87
N TRP A 37 -44.56 55.24 -87.16
CA TRP A 37 -43.36 54.60 -87.70
C TRP A 37 -43.24 54.81 -89.21
N LYS A 38 -42.03 55.09 -89.69
CA LYS A 38 -41.69 55.07 -91.11
C LYS A 38 -41.23 53.67 -91.50
N VAL A 39 -41.89 53.08 -92.51
CA VAL A 39 -41.58 51.74 -93.05
C VAL A 39 -41.66 51.79 -94.58
N PRO A 40 -40.54 51.64 -95.32
CA PRO A 40 -39.16 51.52 -94.85
C PRO A 40 -38.70 52.79 -94.09
N TYR A 41 -37.59 52.69 -93.36
CA TYR A 41 -37.17 53.71 -92.37
C TYR A 41 -37.02 55.14 -92.91
N ASP A 42 -36.78 55.32 -94.21
CA ASP A 42 -36.67 56.58 -94.93
C ASP A 42 -37.96 57.01 -95.66
N GLY A 43 -39.00 56.19 -95.64
CA GLY A 43 -40.28 56.41 -96.29
C GLY A 43 -41.27 57.30 -95.52
N PRO A 44 -42.51 57.45 -96.03
CA PRO A 44 -43.59 58.10 -95.29
C PRO A 44 -43.98 57.29 -94.05
N VAL A 45 -44.66 57.95 -93.11
CA VAL A 45 -45.19 57.29 -91.91
C VAL A 45 -46.29 56.31 -92.30
N ASP A 46 -46.12 55.03 -91.96
CA ASP A 46 -47.13 54.00 -92.12
C ASP A 46 -48.05 54.00 -90.89
N GLN A 47 -49.31 54.43 -91.10
CA GLN A 47 -50.30 54.51 -90.03
C GLN A 47 -50.85 53.14 -89.60
N SER A 48 -50.65 52.09 -90.40
CA SER A 48 -51.13 50.74 -90.08
C SER A 48 -50.22 50.01 -89.09
N PHE A 49 -48.96 50.44 -88.96
CA PHE A 49 -47.98 49.79 -88.10
C PHE A 49 -48.08 50.31 -86.65
N VAL A 50 -48.60 49.46 -85.76
CA VAL A 50 -48.89 49.80 -84.36
C VAL A 50 -48.24 48.80 -83.39
N ILE A 51 -47.63 49.29 -82.30
CA ILE A 51 -46.87 48.50 -81.33
C ILE A 51 -47.47 48.59 -79.92
N SER A 52 -47.61 47.45 -79.25
CA SER A 52 -48.02 47.40 -77.83
C SER A 52 -47.03 46.61 -76.99
N VAL A 53 -46.57 47.18 -75.86
CA VAL A 53 -45.64 46.53 -74.92
C VAL A 53 -46.44 45.77 -73.84
N ASN A 54 -46.21 44.47 -73.68
CA ASN A 54 -46.87 43.62 -72.67
C ASN A 54 -46.00 43.48 -71.41
N GLN A 55 -46.45 43.99 -70.25
CA GLN A 55 -45.61 44.20 -69.04
C GLN A 55 -45.65 43.07 -67.98
N GLN A 56 -46.33 41.94 -68.19
CA GLN A 56 -46.53 40.94 -67.13
C GLN A 56 -45.34 39.98 -66.86
N GLY A 57 -44.27 39.99 -67.67
CA GLY A 57 -43.16 39.02 -67.54
C GLY A 57 -41.98 39.40 -66.62
N SER A 58 -41.81 40.67 -66.24
CA SER A 58 -40.59 41.13 -65.52
C SER A 58 -40.67 41.03 -64.00
N VAL A 59 -41.87 41.12 -63.41
CA VAL A 59 -42.05 41.21 -61.94
C VAL A 59 -41.78 39.87 -61.23
N LEU A 60 -42.16 38.74 -61.84
CA LEU A 60 -41.99 37.40 -61.27
C LEU A 60 -40.52 36.96 -61.15
N LYS A 61 -39.68 37.31 -62.13
CA LYS A 61 -38.24 36.99 -62.07
C LYS A 61 -37.49 37.81 -61.02
N GLN A 62 -37.93 39.03 -60.75
CA GLN A 62 -37.26 39.91 -59.79
C GLN A 62 -37.56 39.51 -58.33
N GLN A 63 -38.78 39.01 -58.05
CA GLN A 63 -39.12 38.50 -56.72
C GLN A 63 -38.37 37.21 -56.34
N GLN A 64 -38.22 36.26 -57.27
CA GLN A 64 -37.51 35.00 -56.98
C GLN A 64 -36.01 35.21 -56.72
N ALA A 65 -35.36 36.11 -57.45
CA ALA A 65 -33.95 36.42 -57.23
C ALA A 65 -33.69 37.07 -55.86
N MET A 66 -34.58 37.97 -55.43
CA MET A 66 -34.46 38.66 -54.13
C MET A 66 -34.62 37.67 -52.96
N GLN A 67 -35.52 36.69 -53.08
CA GLN A 67 -35.77 35.70 -52.04
C GLN A 67 -34.59 34.72 -51.86
N GLN A 68 -33.95 34.28 -52.96
CA GLN A 68 -32.75 33.45 -52.89
C GLN A 68 -31.55 34.19 -52.27
N GLN A 69 -31.39 35.47 -52.60
CA GLN A 69 -30.29 36.27 -52.06
C GLN A 69 -30.44 36.50 -50.54
N GLN A 70 -31.69 36.66 -50.07
CA GLN A 70 -31.99 36.81 -48.64
C GLN A 70 -31.76 35.51 -47.86
N GLN A 71 -32.08 34.35 -48.44
CA GLN A 71 -31.78 33.04 -47.84
C GLN A 71 -30.28 32.75 -47.74
N GLN A 72 -29.50 33.10 -48.77
CA GLN A 72 -28.04 32.95 -48.72
C GLN A 72 -27.39 33.85 -47.66
N GLN A 73 -27.87 35.08 -47.50
CA GLN A 73 -27.39 35.97 -46.44
C GLN A 73 -27.70 35.42 -45.03
N GLN A 74 -28.89 34.88 -44.80
CA GLN A 74 -29.24 34.27 -43.52
C GLN A 74 -28.39 33.03 -43.22
N GLN A 75 -28.14 32.17 -44.20
CA GLN A 75 -27.25 31.01 -44.02
C GLN A 75 -25.81 31.41 -43.70
N GLN A 76 -25.27 32.44 -44.36
CA GLN A 76 -23.92 32.95 -44.07
C GLN A 76 -23.84 33.56 -42.67
N GLN A 77 -24.88 34.29 -42.23
CA GLN A 77 -24.95 34.82 -40.86
C GLN A 77 -25.04 33.71 -39.81
N ALA A 78 -25.83 32.66 -40.06
CA ALA A 78 -25.94 31.51 -39.16
C ALA A 78 -24.60 30.77 -39.02
N GLN A 79 -23.89 30.52 -40.13
CA GLN A 79 -22.56 29.88 -40.10
C GLN A 79 -21.52 30.71 -39.35
N MET A 80 -21.48 32.03 -39.56
CA MET A 80 -20.60 32.93 -38.81
C MET A 80 -20.89 32.91 -37.31
N TYR A 81 -22.16 32.91 -36.92
CA TYR A 81 -22.57 32.88 -35.52
C TYR A 81 -22.21 31.54 -34.85
N GLU A 82 -22.40 30.42 -35.54
CA GLU A 82 -22.04 29.09 -35.06
C GLU A 82 -20.52 28.92 -34.91
N GLN A 83 -19.74 29.45 -35.85
CA GLN A 83 -18.27 29.45 -35.79
C GLN A 83 -17.75 30.33 -34.63
N GLN A 84 -18.41 31.45 -34.36
CA GLN A 84 -18.09 32.32 -33.22
C GLN A 84 -18.40 31.65 -31.88
N GLN A 85 -19.52 30.93 -31.78
CA GLN A 85 -19.85 30.13 -30.58
C GLN A 85 -18.84 29.01 -30.34
N GLN A 86 -18.41 28.30 -31.39
CA GLN A 86 -17.37 27.27 -31.27
C GLN A 86 -16.03 27.85 -30.80
N GLN A 87 -15.63 29.02 -31.30
CA GLN A 87 -14.42 29.70 -30.81
C GLN A 87 -14.52 30.12 -29.35
N GLN A 88 -15.66 30.65 -28.91
CA GLN A 88 -15.86 31.00 -27.49
C GLN A 88 -15.86 29.77 -26.59
N ALA A 89 -16.52 28.68 -26.99
CA ALA A 89 -16.51 27.43 -26.24
C ALA A 89 -15.09 26.86 -26.12
N TYR A 90 -14.30 26.90 -27.20
CA TYR A 90 -12.91 26.46 -27.19
C TYR A 90 -12.04 27.32 -26.27
N GLN A 91 -12.20 28.65 -26.27
CA GLN A 91 -11.51 29.54 -25.33
C GLN A 91 -11.88 29.27 -23.87
N GLN A 92 -13.16 29.06 -23.57
CA GLN A 92 -13.60 28.72 -22.22
C GLN A 92 -13.03 27.38 -21.76
N GLN A 93 -12.98 26.38 -22.65
CA GLN A 93 -12.39 25.09 -22.35
C GLN A 93 -10.87 25.19 -22.08
N GLN A 94 -10.14 26.01 -22.84
CA GLN A 94 -8.72 26.27 -22.58
C GLN A 94 -8.48 26.98 -21.24
N GLN A 95 -9.32 27.96 -20.89
CA GLN A 95 -9.22 28.65 -19.60
C GLN A 95 -9.54 27.73 -18.43
N ALA A 96 -10.57 26.89 -18.54
CA ALA A 96 -10.90 25.88 -17.53
C ALA A 96 -9.75 24.88 -17.33
N TYR A 97 -9.14 24.43 -18.43
CA TYR A 97 -7.98 23.53 -18.38
C TYR A 97 -6.76 24.17 -17.69
N GLN A 98 -6.47 25.45 -17.97
CA GLN A 98 -5.40 26.17 -17.28
C GLN A 98 -5.68 26.38 -15.79
N GLN A 99 -6.93 26.69 -15.42
CA GLN A 99 -7.31 26.81 -14.00
C GLN A 99 -7.19 25.47 -13.27
N GLN A 100 -7.59 24.37 -13.91
CA GLN A 100 -7.46 23.04 -13.34
C GLN A 100 -5.99 22.67 -13.11
N GLN A 101 -5.10 22.93 -14.08
CA GLN A 101 -3.66 22.71 -13.90
C GLN A 101 -3.07 23.55 -12.77
N GLN A 102 -3.49 24.82 -12.62
CA GLN A 102 -3.03 25.66 -11.52
C GLN A 102 -3.52 25.15 -10.17
N GLN A 103 -4.77 24.68 -10.07
CA GLN A 103 -5.29 24.07 -8.85
C GLN A 103 -4.56 22.77 -8.49
N GLU A 104 -4.29 21.91 -9.47
CA GLU A 104 -3.52 20.68 -9.25
C GLU A 104 -2.08 20.98 -8.80
N GLN A 105 -1.43 21.99 -9.38
CA GLN A 105 -0.11 22.43 -8.93
C GLN A 105 -0.14 23.00 -7.51
N GLN A 106 -1.16 23.79 -7.15
CA GLN A 106 -1.31 24.30 -5.78
C GLN A 106 -1.59 23.18 -4.78
N GLN A 107 -2.42 22.19 -5.12
CA GLN A 107 -2.68 21.04 -4.26
C GLN A 107 -1.44 20.16 -4.12
N ALA A 108 -0.69 19.92 -5.19
CA ALA A 108 0.57 19.18 -5.14
C ALA A 108 1.60 19.90 -4.25
N TYR A 109 1.70 21.23 -4.35
CA TYR A 109 2.58 22.04 -3.52
C TYR A 109 2.18 22.01 -2.04
N GLN A 110 0.88 22.11 -1.72
CA GLN A 110 0.39 21.99 -0.35
C GLN A 110 0.64 20.59 0.22
N LYS A 111 0.41 19.54 -0.58
CA LYS A 111 0.68 18.15 -0.16
C LYS A 111 2.16 17.93 0.11
N GLN A 112 3.05 18.48 -0.72
CA GLN A 112 4.49 18.42 -0.52
C GLN A 112 4.92 19.15 0.77
N GLN A 113 4.34 20.32 1.07
CA GLN A 113 4.59 21.01 2.35
C GLN A 113 4.12 20.20 3.55
N GLN A 114 2.93 19.59 3.48
CA GLN A 114 2.40 18.75 4.55
C GLN A 114 3.25 17.49 4.76
N GLU A 115 3.71 16.85 3.69
CA GLU A 115 4.61 15.70 3.75
C GLU A 115 5.96 16.08 4.37
N GLN A 116 6.53 17.24 4.03
CA GLN A 116 7.76 17.73 4.66
C GLN A 116 7.57 18.01 6.16
N GLN A 117 6.45 18.64 6.55
CA GLN A 117 6.13 18.87 7.96
C GLN A 117 5.92 17.55 8.72
N ALA A 118 5.22 16.59 8.12
CA ALA A 118 5.00 15.27 8.71
C ALA A 118 6.32 14.49 8.87
N GLN A 119 7.21 14.53 7.87
CA GLN A 119 8.55 13.94 7.97
C GLN A 119 9.39 14.59 9.07
N GLN A 120 9.33 15.93 9.19
CA GLN A 120 10.05 16.66 10.23
C GLN A 120 9.50 16.34 11.63
N GLN A 121 8.18 16.22 11.78
CA GLN A 121 7.56 15.79 13.03
C GLN A 121 7.90 14.34 13.39
N ALA A 122 7.87 13.43 12.42
CA ALA A 122 8.25 12.03 12.62
C ALA A 122 9.73 11.91 13.05
N TYR A 123 10.62 12.67 12.43
CA TYR A 123 12.04 12.73 12.81
C TYR A 123 12.23 13.24 14.26
N LEU A 124 11.52 14.30 14.65
CA LEU A 124 11.55 14.82 16.02
C LEU A 124 10.96 13.82 17.04
N GLN A 125 9.93 13.08 16.64
CA GLN A 125 9.33 12.03 17.48
C GLN A 125 10.29 10.86 17.67
N GLN A 126 11.00 10.45 16.61
CA GLN A 126 12.01 9.42 16.66
C GLN A 126 13.22 9.83 17.53
N GLN A 127 13.67 11.09 17.43
CA GLN A 127 14.70 11.63 18.32
C GLN A 127 14.25 11.61 19.79
N ARG A 128 13.01 12.01 20.09
CA ARG A 128 12.46 11.95 21.46
C ARG A 128 12.38 10.53 21.99
N GLN A 129 11.95 9.57 21.18
CA GLN A 129 11.93 8.16 21.57
C GLN A 129 13.34 7.62 21.84
N MET A 130 14.33 7.93 21.00
CA MET A 130 15.71 7.55 21.26
C MET A 130 16.26 8.20 22.54
N GLN A 131 15.94 9.46 22.82
CA GLN A 131 16.34 10.12 24.06
C GLN A 131 15.69 9.48 25.29
N LEU A 132 14.41 9.13 25.23
CA LEU A 132 13.72 8.41 26.31
C LEU A 132 14.34 7.03 26.55
N GLN A 133 14.61 6.26 25.49
CA GLN A 133 15.30 4.97 25.60
C GLN A 133 16.70 5.11 26.19
N GLN A 134 17.47 6.13 25.79
CA GLN A 134 18.77 6.41 26.40
C GLN A 134 18.65 6.80 27.88
N GLN A 135 17.64 7.59 28.26
CA GLN A 135 17.38 7.94 29.66
C GLN A 135 16.97 6.72 30.48
N GLU A 136 16.13 5.84 29.94
CA GLU A 136 15.73 4.58 30.59
C GLU A 136 16.92 3.64 30.77
N MET A 137 17.76 3.46 29.73
CA MET A 137 18.99 2.68 29.84
C MET A 137 19.93 3.27 30.90
N LYS A 138 20.12 4.59 30.92
CA LYS A 138 20.93 5.25 31.96
C LYS A 138 20.34 5.08 33.36
N LYS A 139 19.01 5.15 33.51
CA LYS A 139 18.34 4.89 34.79
C LYS A 139 18.54 3.44 35.26
N GLN A 140 18.43 2.47 34.35
CA GLN A 140 18.68 1.06 34.66
C GLN A 140 20.14 0.83 35.08
N GLN A 141 21.10 1.40 34.35
CA GLN A 141 22.53 1.31 34.70
C GLN A 141 22.83 1.99 36.04
N ALA A 142 22.22 3.15 36.33
CA ALA A 142 22.37 3.84 37.61
C ALA A 142 21.78 3.04 38.78
N LEU A 143 20.61 2.41 38.58
CA LEU A 143 19.97 1.56 39.58
C LEU A 143 20.82 0.30 39.85
N GLU A 144 21.38 -0.31 38.81
CA GLU A 144 22.27 -1.46 38.95
C GLU A 144 23.58 -1.09 39.67
N MET A 145 24.15 0.08 39.35
CA MET A 145 25.32 0.62 40.04
C MET A 145 25.01 0.89 41.52
N GLN A 146 23.87 1.52 41.83
CA GLN A 146 23.43 1.73 43.22
C GLN A 146 23.28 0.40 43.97
N ARG A 147 22.64 -0.61 43.39
CA ARG A 147 22.52 -1.95 43.98
C ARG A 147 23.89 -2.57 44.30
N LYS A 148 24.85 -2.49 43.38
CA LYS A 148 26.23 -2.97 43.61
C LYS A 148 26.93 -2.20 44.72
N THR A 149 26.68 -0.88 44.81
CA THR A 149 27.28 -0.01 45.83
C THR A 149 26.68 -0.30 47.22
N GLU A 150 25.37 -0.47 47.31
CA GLU A 150 24.65 -0.86 48.53
C GLU A 150 25.07 -2.25 49.02
N GLU A 151 25.23 -3.22 48.12
CA GLU A 151 25.72 -4.56 48.47
C GLU A 151 27.17 -4.52 48.98
N MET A 152 28.04 -3.73 48.35
CA MET A 152 29.42 -3.51 48.81
C MET A 152 29.46 -2.83 50.18
N ASN A 153 28.61 -1.82 50.40
CA ASN A 153 28.49 -1.13 51.68
C ASN A 153 27.93 -2.05 52.77
N ARG A 154 26.95 -2.91 52.46
CA ARG A 154 26.43 -3.91 53.40
C ARG A 154 27.52 -4.87 53.84
N LYS A 155 28.32 -5.38 52.90
CA LYS A 155 29.47 -6.25 53.20
C LYS A 155 30.53 -5.55 54.07
N ARG A 156 30.85 -4.28 53.77
CA ARG A 156 31.76 -3.46 54.60
C ARG A 156 31.23 -3.22 56.01
N MET A 157 29.94 -2.92 56.14
CA MET A 157 29.29 -2.71 57.45
C MET A 157 29.24 -3.99 58.28
N GLU A 158 28.95 -5.14 57.67
CA GLU A 158 29.03 -6.45 58.34
C GLU A 158 30.45 -6.78 58.79
N GLU A 159 31.47 -6.49 57.97
CA GLU A 159 32.88 -6.71 58.32
C GLU A 159 33.36 -5.76 59.44
N GLN A 160 32.96 -4.49 59.39
CA GLN A 160 33.23 -3.53 60.46
C GLN A 160 32.53 -3.92 61.77
N LYS A 161 31.30 -4.43 61.70
CA LYS A 161 30.55 -4.88 62.88
C LYS A 161 31.23 -6.10 63.52
N LYS A 162 31.72 -7.06 62.72
CA LYS A 162 32.53 -8.18 63.22
C LYS A 162 33.82 -7.71 63.89
N LYS A 163 34.56 -6.78 63.27
CA LYS A 163 35.79 -6.21 63.87
C LYS A 163 35.50 -5.43 65.15
N ALA A 164 34.38 -4.72 65.22
CA ALA A 164 33.97 -3.98 66.41
C ALA A 164 33.53 -4.92 67.56
N GLU A 165 32.81 -6.00 67.26
CA GLU A 165 32.50 -7.05 68.25
C GLU A 165 33.76 -7.74 68.77
N GLU A 166 34.72 -8.03 67.89
CA GLU A 166 36.01 -8.64 68.26
C GLU A 166 36.84 -7.71 69.15
N LEU A 167 36.92 -6.42 68.80
CA LEU A 167 37.58 -5.40 69.62
C LEU A 167 36.88 -5.21 70.97
N LYS A 168 35.54 -5.23 71.00
CA LYS A 168 34.77 -5.12 72.23
C LYS A 168 35.02 -6.33 73.14
N ARG A 169 35.11 -7.53 72.58
CA ARG A 169 35.47 -8.74 73.33
C ARG A 169 36.87 -8.63 73.95
N GLN A 170 37.86 -8.12 73.20
CA GLN A 170 39.19 -7.83 73.72
C GLN A 170 39.19 -6.75 74.81
N GLN A 171 38.35 -5.71 74.69
CA GLN A 171 38.23 -4.67 75.70
C GLN A 171 37.57 -5.18 76.99
N GLU A 172 36.58 -6.06 76.89
CA GLU A 172 35.96 -6.73 78.05
C GLU A 172 36.95 -7.69 78.74
N GLU A 173 37.73 -8.46 77.97
CA GLU A 173 38.83 -9.30 78.49
C GLU A 173 39.91 -8.44 79.20
N ASN A 174 40.29 -7.29 78.64
CA ASN A 174 41.25 -6.36 79.24
C ASN A 174 40.71 -5.61 80.46
N ALA A 175 39.41 -5.27 80.50
CA ALA A 175 38.77 -4.61 81.62
C ALA A 175 38.65 -5.53 82.85
N ALA A 176 38.35 -6.81 82.64
CA ALA A 176 38.36 -7.83 83.68
C ALA A 176 39.76 -7.99 84.31
N ALA A 177 40.83 -7.93 83.50
CA ALA A 177 42.21 -7.99 83.97
C ALA A 177 42.63 -6.75 84.83
N MET A 178 42.05 -5.57 84.56
CA MET A 178 42.31 -4.33 85.32
C MET A 178 41.58 -4.26 86.66
N GLN A 179 40.37 -4.82 86.77
CA GLN A 179 39.65 -4.94 88.05
C GLN A 179 40.39 -5.83 89.05
N VAL A 180 41.04 -6.91 88.58
CA VAL A 180 41.89 -7.76 89.43
C VAL A 180 43.13 -7.02 89.95
N ARG A 181 43.71 -6.08 89.19
CA ARG A 181 44.86 -5.27 89.64
C ARG A 181 44.51 -4.18 90.68
N ARG A 182 43.29 -3.63 90.65
CA ARG A 182 42.83 -2.62 91.64
C ARG A 182 42.56 -3.20 93.02
N VAL A 183 42.16 -4.47 93.09
CA VAL A 183 41.94 -5.18 94.37
C VAL A 183 43.29 -5.49 95.05
N ILE A 184 44.35 -5.77 94.28
CA ILE A 184 45.69 -6.06 94.82
C ILE A 184 46.39 -4.80 95.36
N GLN A 185 46.09 -3.60 94.83
CA GLN A 185 46.68 -2.35 95.29
C GLN A 185 46.03 -1.78 96.56
N LYS A 186 44.82 -2.21 96.92
CA LYS A 186 44.10 -1.79 98.13
C LYS A 186 44.42 -2.63 99.39
N VAL A 187 45.18 -3.72 99.24
CA VAL A 187 45.52 -4.61 100.37
C VAL A 187 46.91 -4.29 100.97
N ARG A 188 47.66 -3.34 100.41
CA ARG A 188 49.07 -3.14 100.79
C ARG A 188 49.40 -1.98 101.72
N LEU A 189 48.48 -1.06 102.02
CA LEU A 189 48.76 0.11 102.86
C LEU A 189 47.55 0.48 103.74
N ALA A 190 47.43 -0.19 104.88
CA ALA A 190 46.66 0.27 106.04
C ALA A 190 47.45 -0.06 107.30
N ARG A 191 47.57 0.94 108.19
CA ARG A 191 47.83 0.93 109.65
C ARG A 191 48.38 2.30 110.07
N GLU A 192 48.22 2.81 111.28
CA GLU A 192 47.29 2.65 112.42
C GLU A 192 47.88 3.64 113.44
N ASP A 193 47.36 4.86 113.50
CA ASP A 193 47.43 5.77 114.65
C ASP A 193 46.18 6.68 114.59
N THR A 194 45.07 5.97 114.50
CA THR A 194 43.77 6.32 115.07
C THR A 194 43.84 6.04 116.56
N LEU A 195 43.94 7.07 117.36
CA LEU A 195 43.58 7.03 118.78
C LEU A 195 43.53 8.49 119.20
N ALA A 196 42.49 9.00 119.78
CA ALA A 196 41.28 8.42 120.24
C ALA A 196 40.33 9.64 120.20
N LEU A 197 39.05 9.44 119.93
CA LEU A 197 38.12 9.17 121.03
C LEU A 197 38.23 10.28 122.07
N LEU A 198 37.10 10.90 122.43
CA LEU A 198 37.00 12.07 123.30
C LEU A 198 37.14 13.34 122.46
N GLN A 199 36.11 13.83 121.78
CA GLN A 199 34.84 14.21 122.38
C GLN A 199 33.79 14.20 121.25
N GLN A 200 33.24 13.05 120.86
CA GLN A 200 32.27 12.34 121.67
C GLN A 200 31.26 13.32 122.31
N VAL A 201 30.17 13.49 121.55
CA VAL A 201 28.81 13.50 122.11
C VAL A 201 28.50 14.71 122.99
N GLN A 202 28.30 15.87 122.34
CA GLN A 202 27.55 16.99 122.92
C GLN A 202 27.19 17.96 121.78
N ALA A 203 25.98 18.09 121.26
CA ALA A 203 24.69 17.63 121.76
C ALA A 203 23.63 17.70 120.64
N LYS A 204 22.77 16.68 120.61
CA LYS A 204 21.36 16.66 120.13
C LYS A 204 21.15 16.82 118.61
N VAL A 205 20.71 15.81 117.85
CA VAL A 205 19.49 14.96 117.98
C VAL A 205 18.21 15.81 118.03
N GLN A 206 17.23 15.41 117.20
CA GLN A 206 15.90 15.98 116.91
C GLN A 206 15.94 16.93 115.70
N GLU A 207 15.70 16.52 114.44
CA GLU A 207 14.62 15.65 113.91
C GLU A 207 13.23 16.03 114.43
N ASP A 208 12.39 16.49 113.49
CA ASP A 208 10.92 16.49 113.43
C ASP A 208 10.13 16.42 114.74
N PRO A 209 9.10 17.27 114.97
CA PRO A 209 7.86 17.08 114.20
C PRO A 209 6.83 18.25 114.11
N ILE A 210 6.05 18.20 113.01
CA ILE A 210 4.58 18.37 112.96
C ILE A 210 3.95 19.79 112.96
N GLU A 211 3.30 20.05 111.81
CA GLU A 211 2.05 20.81 111.58
C GLU A 211 1.97 22.27 112.10
N ALA A 212 0.91 23.00 111.77
CA ALA A 212 -0.05 23.44 112.80
C ALA A 212 0.50 23.21 114.23
N GLU A 213 0.81 24.22 115.03
CA GLU A 213 0.03 25.41 115.28
C GLU A 213 0.76 26.70 114.88
N LEU A 214 -0.06 27.64 114.44
CA LEU A 214 0.01 29.06 114.78
C LEU A 214 1.40 29.65 114.98
N CYS A 215 1.75 30.61 114.12
CA CYS A 215 1.41 31.98 114.45
C CYS A 215 1.92 32.45 115.80
N ILE A 216 2.61 33.59 115.72
CA ILE A 216 2.26 34.76 116.52
C ILE A 216 2.54 34.60 118.01
N SER A 217 3.37 35.50 118.49
CA SER A 217 2.93 36.57 119.40
C SER A 217 4.19 37.05 120.10
N GLY A 218 4.43 38.33 120.25
CA GLY A 218 3.48 39.40 120.48
C GLY A 218 4.16 40.34 121.47
N PHE A 219 3.51 41.47 121.72
CA PHE A 219 3.98 42.60 122.53
C PHE A 219 5.07 43.46 121.89
N ARG A 220 4.98 44.79 121.94
CA ARG A 220 3.96 45.69 122.48
C ARG A 220 4.21 47.05 121.84
N SER A 221 3.12 47.65 121.39
CA SER A 221 2.70 49.03 121.68
C SER A 221 3.80 50.09 121.68
N ARG A 222 3.90 50.88 120.61
CA ARG A 222 3.18 52.17 120.48
C ARG A 222 3.38 53.09 121.69
N GLY A 223 4.09 54.18 121.43
CA GLY A 223 4.01 55.41 122.18
C GLY A 223 5.16 56.35 121.87
N ASP A 224 5.27 56.86 120.62
CA ASP A 224 5.66 58.25 120.37
C ASP A 224 5.75 58.57 118.87
N CYS A 225 5.06 59.64 118.46
CA CYS A 225 4.94 60.21 117.11
C CYS A 225 6.26 60.85 116.59
N SER A 226 7.39 60.27 116.97
CA SER A 226 8.77 60.67 116.63
C SER A 226 9.49 59.60 115.78
N PHE A 227 8.95 58.36 115.72
CA PHE A 227 9.51 57.26 114.93
C PHE A 227 9.01 57.23 113.47
N GLU A 228 7.78 57.65 113.18
CA GLU A 228 7.26 57.72 111.80
C GLU A 228 8.04 58.71 110.92
N CYS A 229 8.55 59.81 111.51
CA CYS A 229 9.48 60.70 110.82
C CYS A 229 10.84 60.03 110.54
N LYS A 230 11.31 59.11 111.39
CA LYS A 230 12.58 58.38 111.16
C LYS A 230 12.44 57.31 110.08
N LEU A 231 11.30 56.62 110.01
CA LEU A 231 11.03 55.63 108.96
C LEU A 231 10.87 56.29 107.58
N CYS A 232 10.21 57.46 107.48
CA CYS A 232 10.17 58.24 106.23
C CYS A 232 11.55 58.76 105.81
N VAL A 233 12.41 59.11 106.76
CA VAL A 233 13.78 59.55 106.47
C VAL A 233 14.68 58.37 106.06
N GLU A 234 14.54 57.20 106.66
CA GLU A 234 15.31 56.01 106.25
C GLU A 234 14.82 55.39 104.94
N GLN A 235 13.50 55.35 104.69
CA GLN A 235 12.95 54.96 103.39
C GLN A 235 13.33 55.97 102.28
N GLY A 236 13.42 57.27 102.62
CA GLY A 236 13.96 58.30 101.73
C GLY A 236 15.46 58.13 101.46
N LYS A 237 16.26 57.74 102.46
CA LYS A 237 17.71 57.49 102.30
C LYS A 237 17.99 56.27 101.42
N ALA A 238 17.27 55.17 101.61
CA ALA A 238 17.44 53.95 100.79
C ALA A 238 17.02 54.16 99.31
N ASN A 239 16.00 54.99 99.05
CA ASN A 239 15.60 55.33 97.67
C ASN A 239 16.55 56.31 96.99
N ILE A 240 17.14 57.26 97.74
CA ILE A 240 18.16 58.17 97.22
C ILE A 240 19.46 57.43 96.89
N GLU A 241 19.87 56.43 97.68
CA GLU A 241 21.03 55.59 97.37
C GLU A 241 20.84 54.76 96.10
N LYS A 242 19.69 54.10 95.92
CA LYS A 242 19.40 53.36 94.67
C LYS A 242 19.35 54.26 93.43
N LEU A 243 18.83 55.50 93.57
CA LEU A 243 18.82 56.50 92.50
C LEU A 243 20.23 57.03 92.17
N LYS A 244 21.11 57.14 93.17
CA LYS A 244 22.51 57.54 92.96
C LYS A 244 23.32 56.44 92.29
N GLU A 245 23.18 55.17 92.71
CA GLU A 245 23.86 54.04 92.05
C GLU A 245 23.41 53.83 90.60
N ALA A 246 22.11 54.01 90.31
CA ALA A 246 21.60 53.90 88.95
C ALA A 246 22.12 55.02 88.03
N LYS A 247 22.17 56.27 88.52
CA LYS A 247 22.73 57.41 87.75
C LYS A 247 24.23 57.27 87.52
N LEU A 248 24.99 56.77 88.50
CA LEU A 248 26.43 56.55 88.37
C LEU A 248 26.73 55.49 87.28
N LYS A 249 25.99 54.36 87.30
CA LYS A 249 26.13 53.31 86.25
C LYS A 249 25.68 53.77 84.87
N GLU A 250 24.70 54.68 84.78
CA GLU A 250 24.27 55.26 83.50
C GLU A 250 25.29 56.27 82.95
N GLU A 251 25.89 57.10 83.80
CA GLU A 251 27.00 57.99 83.42
C GLU A 251 28.25 57.20 83.01
N GLU A 252 28.62 56.16 83.75
CA GLU A 252 29.73 55.27 83.38
C GLU A 252 29.50 54.60 82.01
N ARG A 253 28.27 54.11 81.75
CA ARG A 253 27.91 53.57 80.42
C ARG A 253 27.97 54.64 79.32
N LYS A 254 27.56 55.88 79.60
CA LYS A 254 27.63 56.99 78.62
C LYS A 254 29.09 57.37 78.31
N VAL A 255 29.95 57.42 79.32
CA VAL A 255 31.39 57.70 79.14
C VAL A 255 32.08 56.56 78.39
N GLU A 256 31.77 55.30 78.71
CA GLU A 256 32.35 54.15 78.01
C GLU A 256 31.87 54.07 76.55
N LEU A 257 30.59 54.35 76.28
CA LEU A 257 30.05 54.42 74.92
C LEU A 257 30.68 55.58 74.14
N ALA A 258 30.84 56.76 74.75
CA ALA A 258 31.49 57.91 74.13
C ALA A 258 32.96 57.63 73.80
N LYS A 259 33.68 56.92 74.68
CA LYS A 259 35.07 56.49 74.43
C LYS A 259 35.15 55.51 73.25
N LYS A 260 34.28 54.50 73.20
CA LYS A 260 34.21 53.52 72.09
C LYS A 260 33.85 54.18 70.76
N LEU A 261 32.95 55.16 70.76
CA LEU A 261 32.61 55.94 69.56
C LEU A 261 33.80 56.76 69.04
N LYS A 262 34.55 57.39 69.95
CA LYS A 262 35.75 58.16 69.59
C LYS A 262 36.88 57.27 69.07
N GLU A 263 37.14 56.13 69.73
CA GLU A 263 38.13 55.14 69.26
C GLU A 263 37.76 54.55 67.89
N ASN A 264 36.47 54.31 67.63
CA ASN A 264 36.00 53.84 66.32
C ASN A 264 36.11 54.93 65.24
N GLN A 265 35.89 56.19 65.60
CA GLN A 265 36.06 57.34 64.70
C GLN A 265 37.54 57.52 64.32
N GLU A 266 38.46 57.47 65.28
CA GLU A 266 39.91 57.58 65.01
C GLU A 266 40.42 56.43 64.13
N LYS A 267 39.95 55.19 64.35
CA LYS A 267 40.27 54.04 63.49
C LYS A 267 39.74 54.20 62.06
N ALA A 268 38.52 54.72 61.91
CA ALA A 268 37.94 54.96 60.58
C ALA A 268 38.71 56.05 59.81
N GLU A 269 39.14 57.13 60.47
CA GLU A 269 39.94 58.19 59.84
C GLU A 269 41.30 57.69 59.34
N VAL A 270 41.96 56.79 60.10
CA VAL A 270 43.21 56.16 59.66
C VAL A 270 42.97 55.29 58.42
N LEU A 271 41.92 54.46 58.42
CA LEU A 271 41.56 53.61 57.27
C LEU A 271 41.22 54.42 56.02
N VAL A 272 40.61 55.61 56.15
CA VAL A 272 40.30 56.49 55.00
C VAL A 272 41.57 57.09 54.39
N LYS A 273 42.55 57.51 55.21
CA LYS A 273 43.85 57.98 54.70
C LYS A 273 44.61 56.88 53.96
N GLU A 274 44.62 55.70 54.57
CA GLU A 274 45.21 54.50 53.99
C GLU A 274 44.53 54.04 52.69
N LEU A 275 43.24 54.32 52.52
CA LEU A 275 42.50 54.09 51.29
C LEU A 275 42.90 55.11 50.21
N ASP A 276 42.99 56.40 50.56
CA ASP A 276 43.38 57.48 49.66
C ASP A 276 44.80 57.27 49.06
N GLU A 277 45.74 56.79 49.88
CA GLU A 277 47.08 56.39 49.42
C GLU A 277 47.03 55.26 48.38
N LYS A 278 46.18 54.25 48.59
CA LYS A 278 46.03 53.12 47.65
C LYS A 278 45.30 53.50 46.37
N VAL A 279 44.33 54.41 46.44
CA VAL A 279 43.72 55.01 45.25
C VAL A 279 44.77 55.78 44.44
N SER A 280 45.63 56.55 45.10
CA SER A 280 46.73 57.29 44.44
C SER A 280 47.75 56.35 43.77
N GLU A 281 48.10 55.23 44.41
CA GLU A 281 48.94 54.19 43.79
C GLU A 281 48.29 53.56 42.55
N ALA A 282 46.97 53.33 42.59
CA ALA A 282 46.21 52.80 41.47
C ALA A 282 46.12 53.81 40.30
N GLU A 283 45.94 55.10 40.58
CA GLU A 283 45.95 56.18 39.58
C GLU A 283 47.31 56.27 38.87
N ALA A 284 48.41 56.25 39.62
CA ALA A 284 49.77 56.27 39.07
C ALA A 284 50.04 55.05 38.16
N SER A 285 49.51 53.88 38.54
CA SER A 285 49.64 52.64 37.78
C SER A 285 48.85 52.69 36.46
N VAL A 286 47.64 53.25 36.46
CA VAL A 286 46.85 53.45 35.22
C VAL A 286 47.47 54.51 34.31
N ALA A 287 48.04 55.58 34.85
CA ALA A 287 48.79 56.56 34.05
C ALA A 287 49.98 55.90 33.34
N THR A 288 50.66 54.96 34.02
CA THR A 288 51.76 54.18 33.44
C THR A 288 51.28 53.22 32.35
N LEU A 289 50.15 52.55 32.56
CA LEU A 289 49.49 51.71 31.55
C LEU A 289 49.15 52.50 30.29
N THR A 290 48.57 53.69 30.47
CA THR A 290 48.16 54.58 29.37
C THR A 290 49.37 55.05 28.55
N LYS A 291 50.46 55.46 29.23
CA LYS A 291 51.72 55.84 28.56
C LYS A 291 52.34 54.68 27.77
N LYS A 292 52.31 53.46 28.31
CA LYS A 292 52.82 52.26 27.62
C LYS A 292 51.94 51.81 26.47
N ALA A 293 50.64 52.11 26.50
CA ALA A 293 49.70 51.79 25.41
C ALA A 293 49.75 52.80 24.25
N ALA A 294 50.14 54.06 24.50
CA ALA A 294 50.19 55.12 23.48
C ALA A 294 51.01 54.78 22.20
N PRO A 295 52.19 54.12 22.28
CA PRO A 295 52.94 53.71 21.08
C PRO A 295 52.20 52.72 20.18
N PHE A 296 51.29 51.90 20.73
CA PHE A 296 50.50 50.92 19.95
C PHE A 296 49.37 51.59 19.15
N LEU A 297 48.91 52.76 19.60
CA LEU A 297 47.95 53.60 18.88
C LEU A 297 48.62 54.39 17.74
N ALA A 298 49.92 54.69 17.88
CA ALA A 298 50.70 55.47 16.92
C ALA A 298 51.51 54.63 15.90
N ALA A 299 51.94 53.41 16.27
CA ALA A 299 52.76 52.53 15.44
C ALA A 299 52.24 51.08 15.47
N GLU A 300 52.01 50.51 14.29
CA GLU A 300 51.42 49.17 14.06
C GLU A 300 52.39 48.01 14.43
N LEU A 301 52.91 47.92 15.65
CA LEU A 301 53.91 46.91 16.06
C LEU A 301 53.38 45.87 17.09
N PRO A 302 53.42 44.56 16.79
CA PRO A 302 52.75 43.51 17.58
C PRO A 302 53.56 42.86 18.73
N GLU A 303 54.84 43.17 18.94
CA GLU A 303 55.75 42.34 19.77
C GLU A 303 55.79 42.64 21.28
N LYS A 304 55.05 43.63 21.81
CA LYS A 304 55.15 44.02 23.24
C LYS A 304 53.83 44.01 24.02
N VAL A 305 52.82 43.25 23.58
CA VAL A 305 51.49 43.20 24.23
C VAL A 305 51.54 42.56 25.62
N GLU A 306 52.44 41.61 25.85
CA GLU A 306 52.66 40.99 27.17
C GLU A 306 53.07 42.02 28.25
N GLN A 307 53.75 43.09 27.85
CA GLN A 307 54.14 44.17 28.76
C GLN A 307 52.96 45.05 29.18
N ILE A 308 51.88 45.12 28.38
CA ILE A 308 50.63 45.82 28.73
C ILE A 308 49.83 44.97 29.74
N GLU A 309 49.75 43.66 29.53
CA GLU A 309 49.06 42.74 30.45
C GLU A 309 49.71 42.70 31.84
N GLN A 310 51.05 42.73 31.91
CA GLN A 310 51.76 42.78 33.19
C GLN A 310 51.45 44.05 33.99
N VAL A 311 51.37 45.21 33.31
CA VAL A 311 51.06 46.49 33.96
C VAL A 311 49.58 46.58 34.34
N SER A 312 48.69 45.96 33.56
CA SER A 312 47.28 45.78 33.92
C SER A 312 47.10 45.01 35.22
N LYS A 313 47.85 43.91 35.42
CA LYS A 313 47.79 43.13 36.66
C LYS A 313 48.23 43.93 37.88
N ALA A 314 49.19 44.84 37.73
CA ALA A 314 49.61 45.73 38.80
C ALA A 314 48.51 46.74 39.18
N VAL A 315 47.76 47.26 38.20
CA VAL A 315 46.56 48.10 38.44
C VAL A 315 45.49 47.31 39.17
N ASP A 316 45.22 46.07 38.76
CA ASP A 316 44.20 45.22 39.41
C ASP A 316 44.56 44.92 40.87
N ALA A 317 45.84 44.64 41.15
CA ALA A 317 46.31 44.42 42.52
C ALA A 317 46.13 45.68 43.39
N ALA A 318 46.41 46.87 42.84
CA ALA A 318 46.24 48.14 43.57
C ALA A 318 44.75 48.47 43.83
N VAL A 319 43.87 48.26 42.83
CA VAL A 319 42.42 48.45 42.97
C VAL A 319 41.82 47.43 43.93
N ALA A 320 42.27 46.18 43.91
CA ALA A 320 41.84 45.15 44.87
C ALA A 320 42.24 45.52 46.30
N ALA A 321 43.49 45.94 46.52
CA ALA A 321 43.97 46.39 47.82
C ALA A 321 43.18 47.61 48.35
N ALA A 322 42.78 48.53 47.47
CA ALA A 322 41.92 49.65 47.84
C ALA A 322 40.48 49.19 48.19
N ASN A 323 39.92 48.25 47.43
CA ASN A 323 38.59 47.68 47.72
C ASN A 323 38.56 46.88 49.03
N ASP A 324 39.62 46.16 49.37
CA ASP A 324 39.73 45.41 50.63
C ASP A 324 39.69 46.36 51.84
N LYS A 325 40.38 47.50 51.76
CA LYS A 325 40.33 48.56 52.78
C LYS A 325 38.94 49.18 52.90
N LEU A 326 38.20 49.28 51.79
CA LEU A 326 36.84 49.82 51.76
C LEU A 326 35.81 48.88 52.44
N GLN A 327 36.03 47.56 52.41
CA GLN A 327 35.14 46.60 53.09
C GLN A 327 35.20 46.70 54.61
N LEU A 328 36.33 47.17 55.17
CA LEU A 328 36.54 47.34 56.60
C LEU A 328 35.85 48.59 57.17
N LEU A 329 35.36 49.49 56.32
CA LEU A 329 34.66 50.71 56.73
C LEU A 329 33.15 50.47 56.93
N ASP A 330 32.60 51.06 57.99
CA ASP A 330 31.18 50.97 58.31
C ASP A 330 30.31 51.88 57.40
N ARG A 331 28.99 51.66 57.39
CA ARG A 331 28.05 52.20 56.39
C ARG A 331 27.97 53.74 56.34
N SER A 332 28.22 54.43 57.46
CA SER A 332 28.22 55.90 57.50
C SER A 332 29.46 56.53 56.85
N TRP A 333 30.63 55.91 57.04
CA TRP A 333 31.91 56.37 56.48
C TRP A 333 32.00 56.13 54.97
N LYS A 334 31.25 55.13 54.45
CA LYS A 334 31.11 54.90 53.00
C LYS A 334 30.57 56.12 52.23
N GLN A 335 29.78 56.98 52.89
CA GLN A 335 29.27 58.20 52.27
C GLN A 335 30.35 59.29 52.14
N GLN A 336 31.29 59.34 53.09
CA GLN A 336 32.45 60.23 53.06
C GLN A 336 33.54 59.74 52.09
N THR A 337 33.62 58.43 51.82
CA THR A 337 34.56 57.85 50.84
C THR A 337 33.98 57.69 49.42
N LEU A 338 32.79 58.25 49.14
CA LEU A 338 32.13 58.18 47.84
C LEU A 338 33.01 58.71 46.69
N ARG A 339 33.80 59.76 46.95
CA ARG A 339 34.76 60.30 45.99
C ARG A 339 35.83 59.27 45.59
N LEU A 340 36.39 58.56 46.57
CA LEU A 340 37.41 57.53 46.35
C LEU A 340 36.84 56.33 45.60
N LEU A 341 35.57 55.96 45.88
CA LEU A 341 34.84 54.95 45.10
C LEU A 341 34.66 55.35 43.64
N GLN A 342 34.30 56.60 43.37
CA GLN A 342 34.18 57.12 42.00
C GLN A 342 35.53 57.12 41.29
N GLN A 343 36.62 57.48 41.98
CA GLN A 343 37.97 57.42 41.44
C GLN A 343 38.37 55.97 41.10
N LEU A 344 38.15 55.00 41.99
CA LEU A 344 38.41 53.59 41.70
C LEU A 344 37.62 53.07 40.49
N ALA A 345 36.35 53.44 40.37
CA ALA A 345 35.54 53.06 39.21
C ALA A 345 36.07 53.65 37.90
N GLU A 346 36.52 54.92 37.91
CA GLU A 346 37.08 55.57 36.72
C GLU A 346 38.46 54.99 36.35
N ILE A 347 39.28 54.63 37.34
CA ILE A 347 40.56 53.92 37.16
C ILE A 347 40.32 52.58 36.47
N THR A 348 39.37 51.77 36.94
CA THR A 348 39.01 50.48 36.32
C THR A 348 38.51 50.66 34.89
N LYS A 349 37.62 51.63 34.66
CA LYS A 349 37.09 51.94 33.33
C LYS A 349 38.17 52.39 32.35
N SER A 350 39.10 53.26 32.79
CA SER A 350 40.22 53.75 31.99
C SER A 350 41.17 52.60 31.60
N LYS A 351 41.50 51.72 32.55
CA LYS A 351 42.29 50.51 32.32
C LYS A 351 41.64 49.59 31.27
N ASP A 352 40.37 49.23 31.44
CA ASP A 352 39.69 48.30 30.54
C ASP A 352 39.57 48.86 29.11
N SER A 353 39.26 50.16 28.98
CA SER A 353 39.19 50.83 27.67
C SER A 353 40.54 50.83 26.92
N THR A 354 41.64 50.97 27.66
CA THR A 354 43.00 50.96 27.11
C THR A 354 43.40 49.56 26.62
N ILE A 355 43.02 48.51 27.34
CA ILE A 355 43.28 47.12 26.97
C ILE A 355 42.52 46.72 25.70
N VAL A 356 41.22 47.05 25.63
CA VAL A 356 40.39 46.76 24.46
C VAL A 356 40.95 47.46 23.21
N SER A 357 41.37 48.72 23.36
CA SER A 357 41.97 49.49 22.26
C SER A 357 43.29 48.88 21.77
N ALA A 358 44.16 48.44 22.69
CA ALA A 358 45.41 47.77 22.35
C ALA A 358 45.19 46.40 21.66
N ALA A 359 44.21 45.62 22.12
CA ALA A 359 43.85 44.34 21.53
C ALA A 359 43.32 44.50 20.09
N ASN A 360 42.44 45.49 19.85
CA ASN A 360 41.92 45.79 18.53
C ASN A 360 43.02 46.26 17.55
N ALA A 361 43.96 47.08 18.02
CA ALA A 361 45.11 47.51 17.22
C ALA A 361 46.00 46.32 16.81
N LYS A 362 46.26 45.39 17.74
CA LYS A 362 47.00 44.14 17.46
C LYS A 362 46.32 43.32 16.36
N THR A 363 45.02 43.04 16.50
CA THR A 363 44.27 42.25 15.52
C THR A 363 44.26 42.90 14.13
N LYS A 364 44.12 44.24 14.07
CA LYS A 364 44.16 44.99 12.80
C LYS A 364 45.53 44.92 12.13
N SER A 365 46.61 45.10 12.89
CA SER A 365 47.99 44.99 12.38
C SER A 365 48.29 43.57 11.86
N MET A 366 47.90 42.53 12.60
CA MET A 366 48.07 41.13 12.15
C MET A 366 47.33 40.83 10.85
N LYS A 367 46.07 41.26 10.72
CA LYS A 367 45.30 41.10 9.47
C LYS A 367 45.98 41.82 8.29
N LYS A 368 46.51 43.03 8.51
CA LYS A 368 47.24 43.80 7.50
C LYS A 368 48.55 43.12 7.10
N ALA A 369 49.29 42.54 8.06
CA ALA A 369 50.52 41.80 7.79
C ALA A 369 50.26 40.52 6.96
N VAL A 370 49.21 39.77 7.28
CA VAL A 370 48.79 38.58 6.51
C VAL A 370 48.37 38.98 5.09
N ALA A 371 47.55 40.04 4.96
CA ALA A 371 47.13 40.55 3.65
C ALA A 371 48.32 41.04 2.79
N ARG A 372 49.32 41.70 3.40
CA ARG A 372 50.57 42.10 2.72
C ARG A 372 51.34 40.88 2.21
N LYS A 373 51.56 39.86 3.05
CA LYS A 373 52.23 38.61 2.61
C LYS A 373 51.49 37.93 1.44
N GLN A 374 50.16 37.90 1.48
CA GLN A 374 49.36 37.35 0.39
C GLN A 374 49.47 38.19 -0.88
N LEU A 375 49.43 39.52 -0.77
CA LEU A 375 49.62 40.45 -1.88
C LEU A 375 51.03 40.30 -2.48
N ASP A 376 52.07 40.23 -1.65
CA ASP A 376 53.46 40.02 -2.09
C ASP A 376 53.62 38.69 -2.83
N THR A 377 52.96 37.63 -2.36
CA THR A 377 52.95 36.32 -3.04
C THR A 377 52.25 36.39 -4.40
N ILE A 378 51.14 37.15 -4.51
CA ILE A 378 50.44 37.36 -5.77
C ILE A 378 51.30 38.21 -6.73
N LEU A 379 51.92 39.28 -6.23
CA LEU A 379 52.78 40.16 -7.01
C LEU A 379 54.09 39.49 -7.44
N ALA A 380 54.61 38.53 -6.67
CA ALA A 380 55.75 37.72 -7.08
C ALA A 380 55.45 36.91 -8.35
N LYS A 381 54.20 36.48 -8.54
CA LYS A 381 53.76 35.84 -9.79
C LYS A 381 53.70 36.83 -10.95
N PHE A 382 53.28 38.08 -10.71
CA PHE A 382 53.34 39.11 -11.74
C PHE A 382 54.79 39.28 -12.24
N THR A 383 55.74 39.47 -11.32
CA THR A 383 57.16 39.61 -11.66
C THR A 383 57.77 38.37 -12.34
N LYS A 384 57.24 37.17 -12.08
CA LYS A 384 57.69 35.92 -12.72
C LYS A 384 57.33 35.85 -14.21
N TYR A 385 56.20 36.43 -14.60
CA TYR A 385 55.67 36.34 -15.97
C TYR A 385 55.88 37.61 -16.80
N ASP A 386 56.17 38.74 -16.16
CA ASP A 386 56.70 39.98 -16.76
C ASP A 386 58.17 39.76 -17.20
N SER A 387 58.34 39.29 -18.43
CA SER A 387 59.64 38.84 -18.95
C SER A 387 60.50 40.00 -19.45
N ASN A 388 59.86 41.08 -19.88
CA ASN A 388 60.52 42.29 -20.39
C ASN A 388 60.77 43.35 -19.28
N LYS A 389 60.26 43.12 -18.06
CA LYS A 389 60.38 43.97 -16.86
C LYS A 389 59.83 45.38 -17.07
N ASP A 390 58.83 45.53 -17.94
CA ASP A 390 58.21 46.82 -18.23
C ASP A 390 57.09 47.18 -17.22
N ASN A 391 56.86 46.35 -16.20
CA ASN A 391 55.81 46.46 -15.19
C ASN A 391 54.38 46.42 -15.76
N VAL A 392 54.21 45.93 -16.99
CA VAL A 392 52.92 45.59 -17.61
C VAL A 392 52.96 44.16 -18.16
N LEU A 393 51.82 43.49 -18.23
CA LEU A 393 51.73 42.17 -18.88
C LEU A 393 51.14 42.32 -20.28
N ASP A 394 51.92 41.98 -21.29
CA ASP A 394 51.47 42.00 -22.68
C ASP A 394 50.58 40.78 -23.03
N LYS A 395 50.00 40.78 -24.23
CA LYS A 395 49.09 39.70 -24.67
C LYS A 395 49.76 38.32 -24.67
N ALA A 396 51.06 38.23 -24.97
CA ALA A 396 51.79 36.97 -25.03
C ALA A 396 52.16 36.46 -23.62
N GLU A 397 52.51 37.37 -22.72
CA GLU A 397 52.80 37.09 -21.31
C GLU A 397 51.53 36.68 -20.56
N VAL A 398 50.39 37.31 -20.83
CA VAL A 398 49.09 36.88 -20.31
C VAL A 398 48.73 35.46 -20.75
N LYS A 399 49.01 35.07 -22.01
CA LYS A 399 48.84 33.68 -22.48
C LYS A 399 49.76 32.71 -21.74
N LYS A 400 51.03 33.07 -21.53
CA LYS A 400 52.00 32.25 -20.79
C LYS A 400 51.60 32.09 -19.31
N TYR A 401 51.11 33.16 -18.69
CA TYR A 401 50.58 33.15 -17.33
C TYR A 401 49.36 32.22 -17.20
N ALA A 402 48.38 32.36 -18.11
CA ALA A 402 47.18 31.52 -18.11
C ALA A 402 47.50 30.03 -18.35
N GLN A 403 48.41 29.73 -19.27
CA GLN A 403 48.84 28.37 -19.56
C GLN A 403 49.70 27.78 -18.43
N GLY A 404 50.62 28.57 -17.86
CA GLY A 404 51.55 28.09 -16.83
C GLY A 404 50.89 27.89 -15.46
N GLU A 405 50.02 28.80 -15.04
CA GLU A 405 49.41 28.75 -13.70
C GLU A 405 48.05 28.04 -13.70
N PHE A 406 47.30 28.08 -14.80
CA PHE A 406 45.95 27.52 -14.87
C PHE A 406 45.76 26.42 -15.92
N LYS A 407 46.82 26.07 -16.67
CA LYS A 407 46.77 25.08 -17.77
C LYS A 407 45.66 25.40 -18.79
N PHE A 408 45.34 26.68 -18.94
CA PHE A 408 44.23 27.16 -19.76
C PHE A 408 44.76 27.94 -20.97
N LYS A 409 44.42 27.46 -22.15
CA LYS A 409 44.74 28.13 -23.42
C LYS A 409 43.66 29.18 -23.71
N VAL A 410 44.00 30.45 -23.47
CA VAL A 410 43.08 31.58 -23.72
C VAL A 410 42.97 31.80 -25.23
N ALA A 411 41.73 31.79 -25.76
CA ALA A 411 41.45 32.12 -27.15
C ALA A 411 41.68 33.61 -27.43
N ASP A 412 42.03 33.97 -28.67
CA ASP A 412 42.38 35.33 -29.05
C ASP A 412 41.24 36.33 -28.85
N ASP A 413 40.00 35.91 -29.12
CA ASP A 413 38.80 36.73 -28.93
C ASP A 413 38.51 37.02 -27.45
N THR A 414 38.69 36.00 -26.61
CA THR A 414 38.57 36.16 -25.15
C THR A 414 39.66 37.08 -24.61
N LEU A 415 40.89 36.94 -25.13
CA LEU A 415 41.99 37.79 -24.74
C LEU A 415 41.79 39.25 -25.17
N ALA A 416 41.22 39.50 -26.35
CA ALA A 416 40.82 40.83 -26.79
C ALA A 416 39.77 41.46 -25.86
N THR A 417 38.80 40.66 -25.39
CA THR A 417 37.77 41.11 -24.43
C THR A 417 38.36 41.44 -23.07
N ILE A 418 39.26 40.60 -22.56
CA ILE A 418 39.97 40.82 -21.28
C ILE A 418 40.79 42.12 -21.36
N PHE A 419 41.49 42.35 -22.47
CA PHE A 419 42.28 43.56 -22.67
C PHE A 419 41.39 44.81 -22.79
N LYS A 420 40.24 44.72 -23.48
CA LYS A 420 39.27 45.82 -23.55
C LYS A 420 38.75 46.26 -22.17
N ILE A 421 38.71 45.35 -21.19
CA ILE A 421 38.21 45.62 -19.83
C ILE A 421 39.32 46.16 -18.90
N LEU A 422 40.56 45.70 -19.09
CA LEU A 422 41.66 45.91 -18.13
C LEU A 422 42.74 46.88 -18.59
N VAL A 423 42.74 47.27 -19.86
CA VAL A 423 43.77 48.13 -20.46
C VAL A 423 43.12 49.45 -20.88
N ASP A 424 43.60 50.55 -20.29
CA ASP A 424 43.15 51.91 -20.63
C ASP A 424 43.56 52.27 -22.07
N ASP A 425 42.76 53.10 -22.75
CA ASP A 425 43.04 53.56 -24.12
C ASP A 425 44.44 54.21 -24.21
N GLY A 426 45.35 53.56 -24.94
CA GLY A 426 46.75 53.98 -25.13
C GLY A 426 47.79 53.21 -24.29
N SER A 427 47.39 52.32 -23.39
CA SER A 427 48.32 51.45 -22.64
C SER A 427 48.58 50.12 -23.34
N LYS A 428 49.82 49.59 -23.27
CA LYS A 428 50.26 48.41 -24.05
C LYS A 428 50.01 47.06 -23.35
N GLY A 429 49.62 47.05 -22.07
CA GLY A 429 49.49 45.83 -21.29
C GLY A 429 48.81 46.04 -19.94
N VAL A 430 48.55 44.95 -19.22
CA VAL A 430 47.87 44.97 -17.92
C VAL A 430 48.84 45.41 -16.82
N LYS A 431 48.51 46.49 -16.11
CA LYS A 431 49.34 47.02 -15.02
C LYS A 431 49.37 46.07 -13.82
N LYS A 432 50.45 46.17 -13.04
CA LYS A 432 50.62 45.42 -11.77
C LYS A 432 49.46 45.60 -10.78
N ALA A 433 48.84 46.78 -10.74
CA ALA A 433 47.66 47.06 -9.90
C ALA A 433 46.44 46.21 -10.29
N ASP A 434 46.27 45.94 -11.58
CA ASP A 434 45.11 45.23 -12.14
C ASP A 434 45.34 43.73 -12.32
N PHE A 435 46.49 43.22 -11.88
CA PHE A 435 46.83 41.80 -11.99
C PHE A 435 45.82 40.88 -11.29
N HIS A 436 45.26 41.33 -10.16
CA HIS A 436 44.20 40.60 -9.46
C HIS A 436 42.93 40.48 -10.33
N ARG A 437 42.57 41.53 -11.06
CA ARG A 437 41.43 41.54 -11.99
C ARG A 437 41.70 40.66 -13.21
N LEU A 438 42.93 40.66 -13.72
CA LEU A 438 43.35 39.75 -14.79
C LEU A 438 43.18 38.28 -14.39
N LYS A 439 43.62 37.92 -13.19
CA LYS A 439 43.41 36.56 -12.65
C LYS A 439 41.93 36.20 -12.58
N MET A 440 41.06 37.13 -12.16
CA MET A 440 39.61 36.92 -12.14
C MET A 440 39.05 36.69 -13.56
N GLN A 441 39.43 37.53 -14.52
CA GLN A 441 38.96 37.44 -15.90
C GLN A 441 39.39 36.15 -16.60
N ILE A 442 40.64 35.69 -16.37
CA ILE A 442 41.10 34.38 -16.84
C ILE A 442 40.30 33.24 -16.17
N GLY A 443 39.97 33.40 -14.89
CA GLY A 443 39.10 32.46 -14.16
C GLY A 443 37.70 32.34 -14.78
N ILE A 444 37.08 33.47 -15.11
CA ILE A 444 35.77 33.53 -15.79
C ILE A 444 35.85 32.85 -17.17
N ALA A 445 36.88 33.16 -17.95
CA ALA A 445 37.10 32.55 -19.27
C ALA A 445 37.26 31.03 -19.19
N ARG A 446 37.99 30.52 -18.20
CA ARG A 446 38.18 29.08 -17.98
C ARG A 446 36.88 28.38 -17.61
N GLU A 447 36.07 29.00 -16.77
CA GLU A 447 34.76 28.44 -16.39
C GLU A 447 33.79 28.46 -17.57
N GLY A 448 33.78 29.54 -18.36
CA GLY A 448 32.99 29.61 -19.60
C GLY A 448 33.37 28.53 -20.63
N ALA A 449 34.65 28.20 -20.77
CA ALA A 449 35.10 27.10 -21.62
C ALA A 449 34.62 25.72 -21.12
N LYS A 450 34.70 25.47 -19.82
CA LYS A 450 34.16 24.25 -19.20
C LYS A 450 32.63 24.17 -19.30
N ASP A 451 31.93 25.30 -19.20
CA ASP A 451 30.49 25.37 -19.43
C ASP A 451 30.12 25.05 -20.87
N ALA A 452 30.89 25.53 -21.84
CA ALA A 452 30.69 25.20 -23.25
C ALA A 452 30.90 23.69 -23.51
N GLU A 453 31.93 23.07 -22.92
CA GLU A 453 32.13 21.61 -23.00
C GLU A 453 30.98 20.84 -22.35
N ARG A 454 30.57 21.22 -21.13
CA ARG A 454 29.40 20.63 -20.43
C ARG A 454 28.13 20.76 -21.27
N LYS A 455 27.90 21.93 -21.89
CA LYS A 455 26.76 22.18 -22.79
C LYS A 455 26.82 21.27 -24.02
N ASN A 456 27.98 21.15 -24.67
CA ASN A 456 28.13 20.30 -25.85
C ASN A 456 27.93 18.82 -25.50
N LEU A 457 28.43 18.36 -24.35
CA LEU A 457 28.23 16.99 -23.89
C LEU A 457 26.75 16.72 -23.57
N ARG A 458 26.07 17.68 -22.92
CA ARG A 458 24.62 17.63 -22.70
C ARG A 458 23.85 17.56 -24.02
N LEU A 459 24.19 18.40 -25.00
CA LEU A 459 23.52 18.43 -26.30
C LEU A 459 23.73 17.14 -27.11
N LYS A 460 24.93 16.53 -27.05
CA LYS A 460 25.17 15.21 -27.68
C LYS A 460 24.32 14.14 -27.02
N ARG A 461 24.33 14.11 -25.68
CA ARG A 461 23.52 13.18 -24.89
C ARG A 461 22.02 13.33 -25.16
N GLU A 462 21.54 14.56 -25.26
CA GLU A 462 20.13 14.86 -25.54
C GLU A 462 19.72 14.38 -26.95
N LYS A 463 20.59 14.53 -27.95
CA LYS A 463 20.37 13.99 -29.30
C LYS A 463 20.37 12.46 -29.33
N GLU A 464 21.31 11.81 -28.63
CA GLU A 464 21.35 10.35 -28.51
C GLU A 464 20.07 9.81 -27.84
N LEU A 465 19.65 10.42 -26.73
CA LEU A 465 18.40 10.05 -26.05
C LEU A 465 17.17 10.26 -26.95
N GLU A 466 17.12 11.32 -27.75
CA GLU A 466 16.02 11.54 -28.68
C GLU A 466 16.00 10.49 -29.81
N THR A 467 17.16 10.13 -30.36
CA THR A 467 17.23 9.06 -31.36
C THR A 467 16.76 7.71 -30.81
N LEU A 468 17.12 7.38 -29.56
CA LEU A 468 16.65 6.17 -28.88
C LEU A 468 15.14 6.24 -28.59
N ARG A 469 14.61 7.40 -28.16
CA ARG A 469 13.16 7.59 -27.94
C ARG A 469 12.34 7.34 -29.19
N VAL A 470 12.80 7.84 -30.34
CA VAL A 470 12.10 7.64 -31.62
C VAL A 470 12.09 6.15 -32.00
N GLY A 471 13.22 5.46 -31.85
CA GLY A 471 13.31 4.01 -32.09
C GLY A 471 12.35 3.22 -31.21
N ILE A 472 12.41 3.44 -29.90
CA ILE A 472 11.55 2.76 -28.92
C ILE A 472 10.07 3.07 -29.17
N LYS A 473 9.71 4.31 -29.57
CA LYS A 473 8.32 4.64 -29.94
C LYS A 473 7.81 3.84 -31.13
N ALA A 474 8.66 3.55 -32.11
CA ALA A 474 8.28 2.74 -33.27
C ALA A 474 7.99 1.29 -32.83
N GLU A 475 8.84 0.71 -31.98
CA GLU A 475 8.65 -0.64 -31.46
C GLU A 475 7.41 -0.75 -30.54
N VAL A 476 7.16 0.26 -29.69
CA VAL A 476 5.93 0.36 -28.88
C VAL A 476 4.69 0.43 -29.78
N SER A 477 4.74 1.16 -30.89
CA SER A 477 3.63 1.23 -31.86
C SER A 477 3.37 -0.10 -32.57
N GLU A 478 4.43 -0.85 -32.88
CA GLU A 478 4.30 -2.20 -33.43
C GLU A 478 3.69 -3.17 -32.41
N ALA A 479 4.15 -3.13 -31.15
CA ALA A 479 3.55 -3.89 -30.06
C ALA A 479 2.07 -3.55 -29.82
N ASP A 480 1.65 -2.29 -30.01
CA ASP A 480 0.24 -1.88 -29.90
C ASP A 480 -0.65 -2.48 -30.98
N LYS A 481 -0.14 -2.60 -32.21
CA LYS A 481 -0.83 -3.30 -33.30
C LYS A 481 -0.99 -4.78 -32.98
N ASN A 482 0.08 -5.43 -32.50
CA ASN A 482 0.04 -6.83 -32.09
C ASN A 482 -0.93 -7.07 -30.93
N ALA A 483 -0.98 -6.14 -29.96
CA ALA A 483 -1.94 -6.18 -28.86
C ALA A 483 -3.39 -6.10 -29.36
N SER A 484 -3.65 -5.21 -30.31
CA SER A 484 -4.98 -5.05 -30.90
C SER A 484 -5.39 -6.25 -31.74
N ALA A 485 -4.46 -6.87 -32.46
CA ALA A 485 -4.71 -8.12 -33.20
C ALA A 485 -5.03 -9.29 -32.26
N ALA A 486 -4.28 -9.44 -31.16
CA ALA A 486 -4.55 -10.46 -30.15
C ALA A 486 -5.93 -10.26 -29.50
N GLU A 487 -6.34 -9.02 -29.24
CA GLU A 487 -7.67 -8.72 -28.70
C GLU A 487 -8.82 -9.13 -29.64
N GLU A 488 -8.67 -8.90 -30.95
CA GLU A 488 -9.64 -9.35 -31.95
C GLU A 488 -9.70 -10.88 -32.06
N VAL A 489 -8.57 -11.58 -31.95
CA VAL A 489 -8.57 -13.06 -31.91
C VAL A 489 -9.30 -13.57 -30.67
N VAL A 490 -9.03 -13.03 -29.49
CA VAL A 490 -9.74 -13.42 -28.25
C VAL A 490 -11.25 -13.16 -28.37
N LYS A 491 -11.65 -12.05 -28.98
CA LYS A 491 -13.07 -11.74 -29.21
C LYS A 491 -13.75 -12.77 -30.13
N LYS A 492 -13.09 -13.19 -31.21
CA LYS A 492 -13.61 -14.23 -32.10
C LYS A 492 -13.75 -15.58 -31.38
N VAL A 493 -12.79 -15.94 -30.54
CA VAL A 493 -12.88 -17.17 -29.71
C VAL A 493 -14.07 -17.10 -28.75
N GLU A 494 -14.29 -15.94 -28.12
CA GLU A 494 -15.45 -15.72 -27.25
C GLU A 494 -16.78 -15.84 -28.02
N GLU A 495 -16.86 -15.33 -29.25
CA GLU A 495 -18.03 -15.46 -30.13
C GLU A 495 -18.28 -16.93 -30.52
N LEU A 496 -17.23 -17.69 -30.86
CA LEU A 496 -17.31 -19.13 -31.13
C LEU A 496 -17.79 -19.94 -29.91
N ALA A 497 -17.53 -19.45 -28.70
CA ALA A 497 -17.98 -20.08 -27.46
C ALA A 497 -19.44 -19.77 -27.08
N GLN A 498 -20.08 -18.75 -27.69
CA GLN A 498 -21.46 -18.35 -27.35
C GLN A 498 -22.51 -19.46 -27.55
N PRO A 499 -22.47 -20.28 -28.62
CA PRO A 499 -23.47 -21.33 -28.82
C PRO A 499 -23.43 -22.38 -27.70
N LEU A 500 -22.28 -22.66 -27.09
CA LEU A 500 -22.19 -23.55 -25.92
C LEU A 500 -23.03 -23.01 -24.77
N GLN A 501 -22.95 -21.70 -24.49
CA GLN A 501 -23.71 -21.05 -23.43
C GLN A 501 -25.20 -20.96 -23.74
N ALA A 502 -25.56 -20.62 -24.99
CA ALA A 502 -26.94 -20.38 -25.38
C ALA A 502 -27.73 -21.67 -25.63
N LYS A 503 -27.09 -22.68 -26.21
CA LYS A 503 -27.76 -23.89 -26.74
C LYS A 503 -27.21 -25.20 -26.16
N GLY A 504 -26.26 -25.18 -25.23
CA GLY A 504 -25.66 -26.40 -24.66
C GLY A 504 -26.69 -27.36 -24.04
N LYS A 505 -27.83 -26.86 -23.54
CA LYS A 505 -28.91 -27.72 -23.03
C LYS A 505 -29.68 -28.46 -24.14
N SER A 506 -29.77 -27.91 -25.34
CA SER A 506 -30.51 -28.51 -26.47
C SER A 506 -29.62 -29.31 -27.44
N MET A 507 -28.30 -29.05 -27.46
CA MET A 507 -27.35 -29.79 -28.31
C MET A 507 -27.08 -31.21 -27.79
N THR A 508 -26.75 -32.16 -28.66
CA THR A 508 -26.35 -33.52 -28.23
C THR A 508 -24.96 -33.54 -27.59
N SER A 509 -24.61 -34.60 -26.86
CA SER A 509 -23.27 -34.72 -26.26
C SER A 509 -22.14 -34.63 -27.31
N ILE A 510 -22.36 -35.19 -28.50
CA ILE A 510 -21.41 -35.17 -29.63
C ILE A 510 -21.21 -33.73 -30.13
N GLU A 511 -22.31 -33.00 -30.35
CA GLU A 511 -22.25 -31.62 -30.84
C GLU A 511 -21.56 -30.69 -29.83
N ILE A 512 -21.82 -30.89 -28.53
CA ILE A 512 -21.13 -30.16 -27.47
C ILE A 512 -19.64 -30.45 -27.50
N LEU A 513 -19.23 -31.73 -27.58
CA LEU A 513 -17.81 -32.10 -27.60
C LEU A 513 -17.08 -31.55 -28.84
N LYS A 514 -17.68 -31.65 -30.04
CA LYS A 514 -17.11 -31.09 -31.27
C LYS A 514 -16.86 -29.59 -31.14
N LEU A 515 -17.85 -28.84 -30.68
CA LEU A 515 -17.73 -27.38 -30.52
C LEU A 515 -16.76 -27.01 -29.39
N VAL A 516 -16.73 -27.77 -28.30
CA VAL A 516 -15.75 -27.60 -27.22
C VAL A 516 -14.32 -27.79 -27.74
N ASP A 517 -14.07 -28.79 -28.57
CA ASP A 517 -12.72 -29.07 -29.07
C ASP A 517 -12.28 -28.04 -30.12
N GLU A 518 -13.20 -27.55 -30.96
CA GLU A 518 -12.95 -26.42 -31.87
C GLU A 518 -12.59 -25.15 -31.09
N VAL A 519 -13.42 -24.77 -30.11
CA VAL A 519 -13.17 -23.58 -29.27
C VAL A 519 -11.90 -23.76 -28.43
N ALA A 520 -11.58 -24.98 -27.97
CA ALA A 520 -10.34 -25.26 -27.25
C ALA A 520 -9.09 -25.08 -28.13
N GLY A 521 -9.15 -25.49 -29.40
CA GLY A 521 -8.07 -25.27 -30.37
C GLY A 521 -7.79 -23.78 -30.58
N GLU A 522 -8.83 -23.01 -30.86
CA GLU A 522 -8.74 -21.56 -31.06
C GLU A 522 -8.33 -20.81 -29.78
N THR A 523 -8.82 -21.25 -28.61
CA THR A 523 -8.40 -20.70 -27.30
C THR A 523 -6.90 -20.90 -27.06
N LYS A 524 -6.35 -22.07 -27.42
CA LYS A 524 -4.92 -22.36 -27.28
C LYS A 524 -4.08 -21.47 -28.20
N ALA A 525 -4.48 -21.31 -29.45
CA ALA A 525 -3.80 -20.42 -30.39
C ALA A 525 -3.79 -18.96 -29.88
N ALA A 526 -4.91 -18.49 -29.33
CA ALA A 526 -5.00 -17.17 -28.71
C ALA A 526 -4.09 -17.01 -27.48
N GLN A 527 -3.94 -18.06 -26.64
CA GLN A 527 -3.02 -18.06 -25.50
C GLN A 527 -1.55 -17.92 -25.94
N GLU A 528 -1.15 -18.62 -27.00
CA GLU A 528 0.21 -18.54 -27.55
C GLU A 528 0.50 -17.12 -28.07
N GLN A 529 -0.45 -16.49 -28.77
CA GLN A 529 -0.32 -15.10 -29.21
C GLN A 529 -0.20 -14.11 -28.05
N VAL A 530 -1.04 -14.23 -27.02
CA VAL A 530 -0.99 -13.35 -25.83
C VAL A 530 0.33 -13.54 -25.06
N THR A 531 0.85 -14.77 -25.02
CA THR A 531 2.14 -15.07 -24.38
C THR A 531 3.30 -14.41 -25.14
N SER A 532 3.31 -14.52 -26.47
CA SER A 532 4.30 -13.85 -27.32
C SER A 532 4.24 -12.33 -27.18
N LEU A 533 3.04 -11.74 -27.16
CA LEU A 533 2.86 -10.30 -26.92
C LEU A 533 3.47 -9.85 -25.59
N LYS A 534 3.26 -10.61 -24.51
CA LYS A 534 3.83 -10.29 -23.20
C LYS A 534 5.35 -10.37 -23.19
N GLN A 535 5.93 -11.35 -23.90
CA GLN A 535 7.37 -11.46 -24.06
C GLN A 535 7.93 -10.24 -24.82
N SER A 536 7.32 -9.84 -25.93
CA SER A 536 7.74 -8.65 -26.67
C SER A 536 7.63 -7.37 -25.81
N ILE A 537 6.57 -7.22 -25.00
CA ILE A 537 6.44 -6.08 -24.07
C ILE A 537 7.52 -6.12 -22.98
N ALA A 538 7.92 -7.30 -22.51
CA ALA A 538 8.98 -7.45 -21.51
C ALA A 538 10.35 -7.12 -22.12
N GLU A 539 10.65 -7.64 -23.31
CA GLU A 539 11.89 -7.37 -24.06
C GLU A 539 12.06 -5.87 -24.34
N LEU A 540 10.97 -5.15 -24.67
CA LEU A 540 11.00 -3.69 -24.82
C LEU A 540 11.47 -2.97 -23.56
N LYS A 541 11.20 -3.51 -22.38
CA LYS A 541 11.59 -2.92 -21.08
C LYS A 541 13.01 -3.30 -20.67
N GLU A 542 13.57 -4.36 -21.25
CA GLU A 542 14.94 -4.80 -21.00
C GLU A 542 15.95 -4.03 -21.87
N GLY A 543 17.15 -3.80 -21.36
CA GLY A 543 18.21 -3.09 -22.11
C GLY A 543 18.06 -1.57 -22.25
N VAL A 544 16.98 -0.98 -21.72
CA VAL A 544 16.74 0.47 -21.84
C VAL A 544 17.54 1.27 -20.84
N GLU A 545 18.15 2.34 -21.33
CA GLU A 545 18.98 3.25 -20.57
C GLU A 545 18.21 3.88 -19.40
N GLN A 546 18.89 4.08 -18.26
CA GLN A 546 18.25 4.48 -17.00
C GLN A 546 17.38 5.74 -17.12
N ASP A 547 17.81 6.71 -17.93
CA ASP A 547 17.11 7.98 -18.18
C ASP A 547 15.78 7.79 -18.95
N LEU A 548 15.62 6.69 -19.70
CA LEU A 548 14.46 6.40 -20.53
C LEU A 548 13.45 5.44 -19.86
N LYS A 549 13.85 4.74 -18.79
CA LYS A 549 12.99 3.74 -18.12
C LYS A 549 11.64 4.28 -17.66
N SER A 550 11.63 5.45 -17.01
CA SER A 550 10.38 6.06 -16.50
C SER A 550 9.44 6.50 -17.63
N TRP A 551 10.01 7.09 -18.68
CA TRP A 551 9.26 7.47 -19.87
C TRP A 551 8.68 6.24 -20.58
N LEU A 552 9.50 5.21 -20.79
CA LEU A 552 9.05 3.96 -21.42
C LEU A 552 7.99 3.22 -20.60
N ALA A 553 8.11 3.23 -19.27
CA ALA A 553 7.07 2.69 -18.40
C ALA A 553 5.72 3.41 -18.59
N GLY A 554 5.75 4.71 -18.90
CA GLY A 554 4.57 5.47 -19.28
C GLY A 554 3.98 5.02 -20.63
N GLU A 555 4.82 4.88 -21.66
CA GLU A 555 4.39 4.49 -23.01
C GLU A 555 3.87 3.03 -23.06
N THR A 556 4.52 2.11 -22.32
CA THR A 556 4.12 0.69 -22.27
C THR A 556 2.93 0.42 -21.35
N ARG A 557 2.51 1.38 -20.52
CA ARG A 557 1.41 1.20 -19.55
C ARG A 557 0.09 0.78 -20.22
N SER A 558 -0.20 1.35 -21.38
CA SER A 558 -1.40 0.99 -22.15
C SER A 558 -1.31 -0.45 -22.66
N LEU A 559 -0.14 -0.84 -23.17
CA LEU A 559 0.13 -2.20 -23.67
C LEU A 559 0.01 -3.24 -22.56
N ASP A 560 0.61 -2.99 -21.40
CA ASP A 560 0.45 -3.85 -20.21
C ASP A 560 -1.02 -3.98 -19.83
N GLY A 561 -1.76 -2.86 -19.86
CA GLY A 561 -3.19 -2.85 -19.60
C GLY A 561 -3.98 -3.73 -20.56
N LYS A 562 -3.69 -3.66 -21.87
CA LYS A 562 -4.32 -4.51 -22.89
C LYS A 562 -3.95 -5.98 -22.69
N ALA A 563 -2.66 -6.32 -22.61
CA ALA A 563 -2.18 -7.69 -22.47
C ALA A 563 -2.71 -8.38 -21.20
N ASN A 564 -2.72 -7.68 -20.07
CA ASN A 564 -3.20 -8.24 -18.80
C ASN A 564 -4.73 -8.42 -18.74
N ARG A 565 -5.50 -7.78 -19.62
CA ARG A 565 -6.96 -8.00 -19.72
C ARG A 565 -7.33 -9.24 -20.54
N LEU A 566 -6.45 -9.70 -21.44
CA LEU A 566 -6.73 -10.84 -22.31
C LEU A 566 -6.60 -12.18 -21.58
N GLU A 567 -5.65 -12.31 -20.65
CA GLU A 567 -5.45 -13.55 -19.87
C GLU A 567 -6.69 -13.98 -19.06
N PRO A 568 -7.33 -13.10 -18.27
CA PRO A 568 -8.53 -13.47 -17.53
C PRO A 568 -9.73 -13.81 -18.44
N ARG A 569 -9.77 -13.29 -19.68
CA ARG A 569 -10.77 -13.67 -20.68
C ARG A 569 -10.54 -15.09 -21.16
N LEU A 570 -9.31 -15.44 -21.55
CA LEU A 570 -8.93 -16.79 -21.95
C LEU A 570 -9.05 -17.81 -20.80
N ALA A 571 -8.73 -17.43 -19.57
CA ALA A 571 -8.94 -18.28 -18.39
C ALA A 571 -10.43 -18.58 -18.14
N ARG A 572 -11.31 -17.58 -18.33
CA ARG A 572 -12.76 -17.80 -18.25
C ARG A 572 -13.26 -18.76 -19.33
N LEU A 573 -12.74 -18.66 -20.56
CA LEU A 573 -13.05 -19.60 -21.64
C LEU A 573 -12.60 -21.02 -21.30
N ASN A 574 -11.38 -21.22 -20.82
CA ASN A 574 -10.91 -22.54 -20.41
C ASN A 574 -11.78 -23.17 -19.30
N ASN A 575 -12.18 -22.37 -18.31
CA ASN A 575 -13.08 -22.83 -17.25
C ASN A 575 -14.48 -23.18 -17.80
N LEU A 576 -14.96 -22.43 -18.78
CA LEU A 576 -16.22 -22.72 -19.48
C LEU A 576 -16.14 -24.04 -20.23
N LEU A 577 -15.06 -24.26 -21.00
CA LEU A 577 -14.81 -25.49 -21.75
C LEU A 577 -14.70 -26.70 -20.82
N ALA A 578 -14.00 -26.57 -19.69
CA ALA A 578 -13.91 -27.63 -18.70
C ALA A 578 -15.29 -28.03 -18.14
N ARG A 579 -16.16 -27.04 -17.84
CA ARG A 579 -17.54 -27.30 -17.40
C ARG A 579 -18.36 -27.98 -18.49
N PHE A 580 -18.29 -27.52 -19.74
CA PHE A 580 -19.03 -28.15 -20.83
C PHE A 580 -18.53 -29.56 -21.17
N ARG A 581 -17.24 -29.87 -20.96
CA ARG A 581 -16.72 -31.25 -21.05
C ARG A 581 -17.34 -32.15 -19.97
N GLU A 582 -17.43 -31.66 -18.74
CA GLU A 582 -18.06 -32.38 -17.63
C GLU A 582 -19.56 -32.61 -17.91
N ASP A 583 -20.27 -31.57 -18.35
CA ASP A 583 -21.69 -31.63 -18.68
C ASP A 583 -21.96 -32.53 -19.89
N ALA A 584 -21.09 -32.50 -20.91
CA ALA A 584 -21.16 -33.38 -22.06
C ALA A 584 -21.03 -34.85 -21.65
N LYS A 585 -20.12 -35.20 -20.72
CA LYS A 585 -19.99 -36.58 -20.20
C LYS A 585 -21.26 -37.05 -19.49
N LYS A 586 -21.85 -36.20 -18.64
CA LYS A 586 -23.10 -36.53 -17.94
C LYS A 586 -24.25 -36.70 -18.92
N LYS A 587 -24.32 -35.84 -19.93
CA LYS A 587 -25.33 -35.90 -20.98
C LYS A 587 -25.15 -37.13 -21.87
N ASP A 588 -23.92 -37.46 -22.24
CA ASP A 588 -23.56 -38.65 -22.99
C ASP A 588 -24.05 -39.92 -22.29
N ALA A 589 -23.81 -40.04 -20.99
CA ALA A 589 -24.31 -41.15 -20.19
C ALA A 589 -25.85 -41.23 -20.19
N ALA A 590 -26.54 -40.10 -20.05
CA ALA A 590 -28.01 -40.04 -20.08
C ALA A 590 -28.58 -40.39 -21.47
N GLU A 591 -27.96 -39.89 -22.54
CA GLU A 591 -28.31 -40.23 -23.93
C GLU A 591 -28.10 -41.72 -24.21
N LEU A 592 -26.97 -42.30 -23.77
CA LEU A 592 -26.67 -43.73 -23.91
C LEU A 592 -27.69 -44.61 -23.17
N MET A 593 -28.12 -44.23 -21.96
CA MET A 593 -29.18 -44.95 -21.24
C MET A 593 -30.54 -44.86 -21.95
N ALA A 594 -30.85 -43.74 -22.59
CA ALA A 594 -32.08 -43.58 -23.37
C ALA A 594 -32.03 -44.41 -24.67
N LEU A 595 -30.88 -44.39 -25.35
CA LEU A 595 -30.60 -45.22 -26.53
C LEU A 595 -30.67 -46.70 -26.21
N GLU A 596 -30.07 -47.14 -25.09
CA GLU A 596 -30.17 -48.51 -24.61
C GLU A 596 -31.65 -48.91 -24.49
N ARG A 597 -32.47 -48.11 -23.80
CA ARG A 597 -33.91 -48.39 -23.65
C ARG A 597 -34.62 -48.52 -25.00
N GLN A 598 -34.34 -47.62 -25.94
CA GLN A 598 -34.96 -47.62 -27.27
C GLN A 598 -34.54 -48.85 -28.09
N VAL A 599 -33.25 -49.18 -28.08
CA VAL A 599 -32.70 -50.34 -28.80
C VAL A 599 -33.20 -51.65 -28.21
N MET A 600 -33.30 -51.73 -26.89
CA MET A 600 -33.88 -52.90 -26.21
C MET A 600 -35.37 -53.07 -26.52
N ALA A 601 -36.13 -51.97 -26.64
CA ALA A 601 -37.53 -52.04 -27.09
C ALA A 601 -37.63 -52.58 -28.52
N MET A 602 -36.76 -52.14 -29.44
CA MET A 602 -36.71 -52.68 -30.81
C MET A 602 -36.36 -54.18 -30.83
N LEU A 603 -35.41 -54.64 -30.02
CA LEU A 603 -35.06 -56.06 -29.92
C LEU A 603 -36.23 -56.90 -29.38
N LYS A 604 -36.95 -56.41 -28.36
CA LYS A 604 -38.13 -57.07 -27.82
C LYS A 604 -39.27 -57.13 -28.84
N HIS A 605 -39.47 -56.06 -29.62
CA HIS A 605 -40.45 -56.06 -30.70
C HIS A 605 -40.09 -57.11 -31.76
N HIS A 606 -38.84 -57.14 -32.23
CA HIS A 606 -38.39 -58.15 -33.19
C HIS A 606 -38.58 -59.58 -32.68
N LYS A 607 -38.25 -59.83 -31.40
CA LYS A 607 -38.49 -61.11 -30.74
C LYS A 607 -39.97 -61.48 -30.79
N LYS A 608 -40.86 -60.54 -30.44
CA LYS A 608 -42.31 -60.77 -30.40
C LYS A 608 -42.91 -60.98 -31.79
N ALA A 609 -42.56 -60.13 -32.76
CA ALA A 609 -43.09 -60.16 -34.11
C ALA A 609 -42.71 -61.46 -34.85
N LYS A 610 -41.50 -61.98 -34.61
CA LYS A 610 -41.04 -63.26 -35.18
C LYS A 610 -41.24 -64.48 -34.27
N SER A 611 -41.84 -64.31 -33.08
CA SER A 611 -41.98 -65.36 -32.06
C SER A 611 -40.67 -66.11 -31.75
N LEU A 612 -39.54 -65.40 -31.71
CA LEU A 612 -38.22 -66.01 -31.51
C LEU A 612 -37.91 -66.25 -30.03
N SER A 613 -37.18 -67.33 -29.75
CA SER A 613 -36.55 -67.52 -28.43
C SER A 613 -35.38 -66.54 -28.23
N PRO A 614 -34.97 -66.22 -26.98
CA PRO A 614 -33.81 -65.36 -26.73
C PRO A 614 -32.52 -65.83 -27.43
N ASP A 615 -32.29 -67.14 -27.49
CA ASP A 615 -31.16 -67.75 -28.19
C ASP A 615 -31.24 -67.56 -29.72
N GLU A 616 -32.44 -67.62 -30.29
CA GLU A 616 -32.66 -67.36 -31.72
C GLU A 616 -32.48 -65.89 -32.08
N VAL A 617 -32.84 -64.96 -31.19
CA VAL A 617 -32.56 -63.53 -31.38
C VAL A 617 -31.05 -63.29 -31.39
N PHE A 618 -30.30 -63.93 -30.50
CA PHE A 618 -28.83 -63.88 -30.54
C PHE A 618 -28.27 -64.43 -31.87
N ALA A 619 -28.75 -65.61 -32.31
CA ALA A 619 -28.34 -66.24 -33.56
C ALA A 619 -28.69 -65.38 -34.80
N ALA A 620 -29.76 -64.57 -34.72
CA ALA A 620 -30.14 -63.64 -35.78
C ALA A 620 -29.15 -62.47 -35.91
N ILE A 621 -28.58 -62.04 -34.78
CA ILE A 621 -27.57 -60.96 -34.70
C ILE A 621 -26.19 -61.47 -35.11
N SER A 622 -25.71 -62.56 -34.50
CA SER A 622 -24.39 -63.16 -34.80
C SER A 622 -24.45 -64.69 -34.86
N LYS A 623 -23.68 -65.28 -35.77
CA LYS A 623 -23.48 -66.73 -35.86
C LYS A 623 -22.29 -67.22 -35.01
N LYS A 624 -21.57 -66.31 -34.35
CA LYS A 624 -20.42 -66.59 -33.48
C LYS A 624 -20.82 -66.52 -32.01
N GLU A 625 -19.94 -66.93 -31.10
CA GLU A 625 -20.17 -66.89 -29.64
C GLU A 625 -20.23 -65.46 -29.05
N SER A 626 -19.81 -64.45 -29.82
CA SER A 626 -19.92 -63.03 -29.49
C SER A 626 -20.47 -62.20 -30.64
N VAL A 627 -21.01 -61.04 -30.31
CA VAL A 627 -21.51 -60.04 -31.26
C VAL A 627 -20.46 -58.97 -31.44
N THR A 628 -19.97 -58.76 -32.66
CA THR A 628 -19.09 -57.64 -32.99
C THR A 628 -19.89 -56.38 -33.31
N GLN A 629 -19.25 -55.21 -33.27
CA GLN A 629 -19.90 -53.94 -33.63
C GLN A 629 -20.52 -54.00 -35.03
N LYS A 630 -19.83 -54.63 -35.99
CA LYS A 630 -20.31 -54.78 -37.37
C LYS A 630 -21.55 -55.66 -37.45
N ASP A 631 -21.59 -56.76 -36.70
CA ASP A 631 -22.76 -57.66 -36.65
C ASP A 631 -23.98 -56.93 -36.07
N PHE A 632 -23.76 -56.18 -34.98
CA PHE A 632 -24.79 -55.39 -34.32
C PHE A 632 -25.39 -54.32 -35.26
N LEU A 633 -24.55 -53.51 -35.91
CA LEU A 633 -25.00 -52.49 -36.85
C LEU A 633 -25.74 -53.09 -38.06
N THR A 634 -25.22 -54.19 -38.61
CA THR A 634 -25.84 -54.88 -39.76
C THR A 634 -27.22 -55.44 -39.40
N PHE A 635 -27.40 -55.92 -38.16
CA PHE A 635 -28.68 -56.45 -37.70
C PHE A 635 -29.75 -55.36 -37.66
N PHE A 636 -29.49 -54.20 -37.04
CA PHE A 636 -30.46 -53.09 -36.97
C PHE A 636 -30.74 -52.43 -38.32
N GLU A 637 -29.79 -52.50 -39.24
CA GLU A 637 -29.96 -52.00 -40.60
C GLU A 637 -30.83 -52.93 -41.46
N LYS A 638 -30.56 -54.24 -41.44
CA LYS A 638 -31.07 -55.18 -42.47
C LYS A 638 -32.02 -56.26 -41.98
N LYS A 639 -32.02 -56.59 -40.68
CA LYS A 639 -32.71 -57.78 -40.15
C LYS A 639 -33.76 -57.46 -39.07
N CYS A 640 -33.58 -56.37 -38.34
CA CYS A 640 -34.46 -55.98 -37.25
C CYS A 640 -35.82 -55.49 -37.78
N GLU A 641 -36.91 -56.01 -37.22
CA GLU A 641 -38.27 -55.58 -37.54
C GLU A 641 -38.64 -54.39 -36.67
N LYS A 642 -38.93 -53.27 -37.33
CA LYS A 642 -39.20 -51.98 -36.69
C LYS A 642 -40.72 -51.84 -36.49
N GLU A 643 -41.15 -51.35 -35.33
CA GLU A 643 -42.54 -50.91 -35.13
C GLU A 643 -42.85 -49.75 -36.08
N GLU A 644 -44.10 -49.66 -36.54
CA GLU A 644 -44.60 -48.43 -37.16
C GLU A 644 -44.53 -47.28 -36.14
N PRO A 645 -43.97 -46.11 -36.51
CA PRO A 645 -43.79 -45.02 -35.57
C PRO A 645 -45.16 -44.52 -35.09
N LYS A 646 -45.44 -44.73 -33.80
CA LYS A 646 -46.58 -44.09 -33.12
C LYS A 646 -46.40 -42.56 -33.19
N GLU A 647 -47.47 -41.80 -33.45
CA GLU A 647 -47.41 -40.32 -33.45
C GLU A 647 -46.78 -39.83 -32.13
N GLY A 648 -45.65 -39.11 -32.23
CA GLY A 648 -44.88 -38.61 -31.08
C GLY A 648 -43.74 -39.52 -30.59
N ALA A 649 -43.46 -40.65 -31.23
CA ALA A 649 -42.32 -41.50 -30.87
C ALA A 649 -40.97 -40.85 -31.22
N ALA A 650 -39.95 -41.10 -30.39
CA ALA A 650 -38.58 -40.63 -30.63
C ALA A 650 -38.04 -41.17 -31.97
N PRO A 651 -37.26 -40.37 -32.73
CA PRO A 651 -36.68 -40.82 -33.99
C PRO A 651 -35.82 -42.08 -33.78
N ALA A 652 -35.82 -42.97 -34.77
CA ALA A 652 -35.02 -44.19 -34.72
C ALA A 652 -33.53 -43.85 -34.54
N PRO A 653 -32.77 -44.62 -33.74
CA PRO A 653 -31.37 -44.33 -33.46
C PRO A 653 -30.53 -44.44 -34.73
N SER A 654 -29.61 -43.51 -34.92
CA SER A 654 -28.71 -43.48 -36.08
C SER A 654 -27.63 -44.58 -35.99
N GLN A 655 -26.91 -44.82 -37.09
CA GLN A 655 -25.77 -45.74 -37.09
C GLN A 655 -24.65 -45.29 -36.13
N GLU A 656 -24.45 -43.99 -35.96
CA GLU A 656 -23.49 -43.44 -34.99
C GLU A 656 -23.94 -43.69 -33.54
N ASP A 657 -25.24 -43.54 -33.26
CA ASP A 657 -25.83 -43.82 -31.95
C ASP A 657 -25.74 -45.31 -31.58
N LEU A 658 -26.01 -46.19 -32.54
CA LEU A 658 -25.87 -47.64 -32.35
C LEU A 658 -24.40 -48.03 -32.13
N GLY A 659 -23.46 -47.36 -32.79
CA GLY A 659 -22.03 -47.56 -32.57
C GLY A 659 -21.58 -47.10 -31.18
N ARG A 660 -22.07 -45.94 -30.72
CA ARG A 660 -21.84 -45.43 -29.35
C ARG A 660 -22.43 -46.38 -28.31
N LEU A 661 -23.67 -46.83 -28.51
CA LEU A 661 -24.31 -47.80 -27.62
C LEU A 661 -23.55 -49.13 -27.59
N PHE A 662 -23.08 -49.64 -28.72
CA PHE A 662 -22.30 -50.88 -28.75
C PHE A 662 -21.04 -50.77 -27.88
N LYS A 663 -20.30 -49.66 -27.99
CA LYS A 663 -19.14 -49.41 -27.11
C LYS A 663 -19.54 -49.32 -25.63
N PHE A 664 -20.71 -48.78 -25.33
CA PHE A 664 -21.24 -48.75 -23.96
C PHE A 664 -21.63 -50.15 -23.45
N LEU A 665 -22.10 -51.03 -24.33
CA LEU A 665 -22.44 -52.42 -23.99
C LEU A 665 -21.19 -53.30 -23.83
N ASP A 666 -20.10 -52.99 -24.55
CA ASP A 666 -18.77 -53.60 -24.42
C ASP A 666 -18.00 -53.04 -23.22
N GLU A 667 -18.48 -53.34 -22.00
CA GLU A 667 -17.91 -52.84 -20.73
C GLU A 667 -16.43 -53.23 -20.53
N LYS A 668 -15.93 -54.25 -21.24
CA LYS A 668 -14.54 -54.74 -21.16
C LYS A 668 -13.64 -54.20 -22.28
N GLY A 669 -14.19 -53.51 -23.27
CA GLY A 669 -13.44 -53.00 -24.43
C GLY A 669 -12.81 -54.09 -25.29
N GLU A 670 -13.41 -55.30 -25.30
CA GLU A 670 -12.89 -56.45 -26.06
C GLU A 670 -13.25 -56.36 -27.56
N GLY A 671 -14.02 -55.36 -27.96
CA GLY A 671 -14.55 -55.18 -29.32
C GLY A 671 -15.73 -56.11 -29.62
N SER A 672 -16.21 -56.85 -28.63
CA SER A 672 -17.32 -57.80 -28.78
C SER A 672 -18.16 -57.91 -27.51
N VAL A 673 -19.47 -58.09 -27.67
CA VAL A 673 -20.40 -58.37 -26.57
C VAL A 673 -20.68 -59.86 -26.54
N ASN A 674 -20.37 -60.52 -25.42
CA ASN A 674 -20.58 -61.97 -25.29
C ASN A 674 -22.07 -62.35 -25.24
N LYS A 675 -22.36 -63.62 -25.53
CA LYS A 675 -23.73 -64.16 -25.53
C LYS A 675 -24.45 -63.92 -24.20
N GLU A 676 -23.81 -64.24 -23.08
CA GLU A 676 -24.39 -64.06 -21.75
C GLU A 676 -24.84 -62.61 -21.51
N ARG A 677 -24.02 -61.63 -21.87
CA ARG A 677 -24.34 -60.22 -21.70
C ARG A 677 -25.53 -59.80 -22.54
N LEU A 678 -25.59 -60.21 -23.81
CA LEU A 678 -26.71 -59.86 -24.66
C LEU A 678 -28.02 -60.53 -24.20
N MET A 679 -27.93 -61.77 -23.70
CA MET A 679 -29.06 -62.52 -23.16
C MET A 679 -29.63 -61.84 -21.90
N LEU A 680 -28.78 -61.33 -21.01
CA LEU A 680 -29.22 -60.56 -19.83
C LEU A 680 -30.04 -59.31 -20.19
N LEU A 681 -29.78 -58.73 -21.37
CA LEU A 681 -30.50 -57.56 -21.87
C LEU A 681 -31.83 -57.99 -22.53
N ILE A 682 -31.83 -59.07 -23.33
CA ILE A 682 -33.00 -59.52 -24.11
C ILE A 682 -34.04 -60.29 -23.26
N ARG A 683 -33.63 -60.92 -22.15
CA ARG A 683 -34.54 -61.68 -21.28
C ARG A 683 -35.71 -60.84 -20.79
N THR A 684 -36.87 -61.47 -20.69
CA THR A 684 -38.10 -60.85 -20.17
C THR A 684 -38.33 -61.40 -18.78
N CYS A 685 -38.10 -60.58 -17.76
CA CYS A 685 -38.42 -60.94 -16.39
C CYS A 685 -39.80 -60.37 -16.01
N MET A 686 -40.48 -61.08 -15.13
CA MET A 686 -41.70 -60.63 -14.47
C MET A 686 -41.54 -60.77 -12.95
N LYS A 687 -42.11 -59.83 -12.20
CA LYS A 687 -42.22 -59.92 -10.74
C LYS A 687 -43.56 -60.52 -10.36
N VAL A 688 -43.55 -61.30 -9.29
CA VAL A 688 -44.75 -61.89 -8.68
C VAL A 688 -45.44 -60.84 -7.81
N LEU A 689 -46.65 -60.44 -8.19
CA LEU A 689 -47.47 -59.47 -7.44
C LEU A 689 -48.40 -60.13 -6.42
N LYS A 690 -48.85 -61.34 -6.73
CA LYS A 690 -49.72 -62.16 -5.89
C LYS A 690 -49.17 -63.57 -5.86
N ASP A 691 -49.32 -64.25 -4.73
CA ASP A 691 -48.90 -65.64 -4.60
C ASP A 691 -49.47 -66.49 -5.75
N GLY A 692 -48.59 -67.23 -6.41
CA GLY A 692 -48.92 -68.05 -7.58
C GLY A 692 -48.39 -69.47 -7.44
N LEU A 693 -48.83 -70.37 -8.30
CA LEU A 693 -48.32 -71.73 -8.39
C LEU A 693 -47.58 -71.89 -9.71
N ILE A 694 -46.44 -72.58 -9.69
CA ILE A 694 -45.77 -73.06 -10.90
C ILE A 694 -46.11 -74.53 -11.09
N THR A 695 -46.59 -74.89 -12.28
CA THR A 695 -46.97 -76.27 -12.64
C THR A 695 -46.06 -76.81 -13.73
N ASP A 696 -46.00 -78.14 -13.89
CA ASP A 696 -45.24 -78.78 -14.97
C ASP A 696 -45.91 -78.64 -16.35
N ASN A 697 -47.24 -78.53 -16.39
CA ASN A 697 -48.04 -78.43 -17.62
C ASN A 697 -48.78 -77.08 -17.75
N ALA A 698 -49.13 -76.71 -18.99
CA ALA A 698 -49.86 -75.49 -19.35
C ALA A 698 -51.31 -75.51 -18.86
N SER A 699 -51.96 -76.68 -18.87
CA SER A 699 -53.30 -76.86 -18.31
C SER A 699 -53.27 -76.75 -16.78
N ILE A 700 -54.17 -75.94 -16.20
CA ILE A 700 -54.32 -75.89 -14.72
C ILE A 700 -54.97 -77.19 -14.21
N ALA A 701 -55.82 -77.84 -15.02
CA ALA A 701 -56.53 -79.05 -14.65
C ALA A 701 -55.62 -80.29 -14.63
N ASP A 702 -54.69 -80.38 -15.59
CA ASP A 702 -53.83 -81.55 -15.78
C ASP A 702 -52.40 -81.37 -15.24
N GLY A 703 -52.05 -80.16 -14.77
CA GLY A 703 -50.72 -79.82 -14.30
C GLY A 703 -50.50 -80.12 -12.82
N GLN A 704 -49.40 -80.80 -12.49
CA GLN A 704 -48.97 -80.97 -11.11
C GLN A 704 -48.32 -79.68 -10.59
N THR A 705 -48.69 -79.26 -9.38
CA THR A 705 -48.06 -78.14 -8.69
C THR A 705 -46.64 -78.51 -8.27
N LEU A 706 -45.64 -77.81 -8.79
CA LEU A 706 -44.24 -78.02 -8.44
C LEU A 706 -43.86 -77.21 -7.18
N ARG A 707 -44.15 -75.91 -7.15
CA ARG A 707 -43.89 -75.03 -6.00
C ARG A 707 -44.81 -73.79 -5.97
N ARG A 708 -44.89 -73.13 -4.81
CA ARG A 708 -45.57 -71.84 -4.64
C ARG A 708 -44.56 -70.69 -4.86
N LEU A 709 -44.96 -69.68 -5.61
CA LEU A 709 -44.23 -68.45 -5.86
C LEU A 709 -44.73 -67.37 -4.89
N GLU A 710 -43.82 -66.72 -4.18
CA GLU A 710 -44.13 -65.66 -3.21
C GLU A 710 -44.13 -64.27 -3.85
N VAL A 711 -44.92 -63.34 -3.29
CA VAL A 711 -44.88 -61.93 -3.69
C VAL A 711 -43.46 -61.36 -3.60
N GLY A 712 -43.02 -60.71 -4.68
CA GLY A 712 -41.69 -60.12 -4.80
C GLY A 712 -40.64 -61.06 -5.39
N GLU A 713 -40.97 -62.32 -5.71
CA GLU A 713 -40.09 -63.18 -6.50
C GLU A 713 -40.01 -62.72 -7.96
N VAL A 714 -38.89 -63.03 -8.62
CA VAL A 714 -38.66 -62.75 -10.03
C VAL A 714 -38.64 -64.06 -10.80
N VAL A 715 -39.33 -64.06 -11.95
CA VAL A 715 -39.35 -65.18 -12.89
C VAL A 715 -38.94 -64.70 -14.28
N GLU A 716 -38.14 -65.48 -14.98
CA GLU A 716 -37.77 -65.28 -16.37
C GLU A 716 -38.78 -65.98 -17.28
N VAL A 717 -39.37 -65.25 -18.22
CA VAL A 717 -40.36 -65.77 -19.18
C VAL A 717 -39.64 -66.41 -20.37
N LEU A 718 -39.81 -67.73 -20.52
CA LEU A 718 -39.19 -68.53 -21.58
C LEU A 718 -40.08 -68.65 -22.83
N SER A 719 -41.40 -68.70 -22.66
CA SER A 719 -42.36 -68.80 -23.76
C SER A 719 -43.26 -67.58 -23.89
N SER A 720 -43.82 -67.35 -25.07
CA SER A 720 -44.90 -66.39 -25.25
C SER A 720 -46.12 -66.78 -24.38
N PRO A 721 -46.87 -65.80 -23.84
CA PRO A 721 -48.10 -66.07 -23.12
C PRO A 721 -49.12 -66.80 -23.99
N ALA A 722 -49.71 -67.88 -23.46
CA ALA A 722 -50.76 -68.66 -24.11
C ALA A 722 -51.97 -68.77 -23.18
N ALA A 723 -53.17 -68.73 -23.74
CA ALA A 723 -54.40 -68.99 -22.99
C ALA A 723 -54.50 -70.49 -22.66
N ASP A 724 -54.81 -70.80 -21.41
CA ASP A 724 -55.19 -72.15 -21.01
C ASP A 724 -56.56 -72.48 -21.62
N GLY A 725 -56.64 -73.57 -22.40
CA GLY A 725 -57.78 -73.90 -23.24
C GLY A 725 -59.09 -74.15 -22.48
N ASP A 726 -59.00 -74.52 -21.21
CA ASP A 726 -60.16 -74.84 -20.37
C ASP A 726 -60.60 -73.69 -19.45
N THR A 727 -59.69 -72.76 -19.13
CA THR A 727 -59.91 -71.76 -18.07
C THR A 727 -59.77 -70.30 -18.54
N GLU A 728 -59.37 -70.10 -19.80
CA GLU A 728 -59.05 -68.79 -20.41
C GLU A 728 -58.00 -67.96 -19.61
N VAL A 729 -57.26 -68.62 -18.71
CA VAL A 729 -56.19 -67.99 -17.93
C VAL A 729 -54.96 -67.84 -18.81
N MET A 730 -54.36 -66.65 -18.84
CA MET A 730 -53.11 -66.44 -19.57
C MET A 730 -51.95 -66.98 -18.75
N ARG A 731 -51.21 -67.93 -19.32
CA ARG A 731 -50.06 -68.58 -18.68
C ARG A 731 -48.83 -68.48 -19.56
N ALA A 732 -47.66 -68.47 -18.95
CA ALA A 732 -46.39 -68.59 -19.67
C ALA A 732 -45.48 -69.60 -18.96
N LYS A 733 -44.63 -70.26 -19.75
CA LYS A 733 -43.54 -71.05 -19.20
C LYS A 733 -42.46 -70.10 -18.69
N CYS A 734 -42.16 -70.20 -17.41
CA CYS A 734 -41.22 -69.36 -16.70
C CYS A 734 -40.13 -70.20 -16.02
N ARG A 735 -38.95 -69.60 -15.82
CA ARG A 735 -37.86 -70.11 -14.99
C ARG A 735 -37.68 -69.20 -13.78
N THR A 736 -37.58 -69.76 -12.60
CA THR A 736 -37.46 -69.00 -11.34
C THR A 736 -36.02 -68.58 -11.08
N THR A 737 -35.79 -67.36 -10.58
CA THR A 737 -34.42 -66.85 -10.35
C THR A 737 -33.73 -67.45 -9.13
N LYS A 738 -34.49 -67.90 -8.13
CA LYS A 738 -33.97 -68.43 -6.86
C LYS A 738 -33.37 -69.83 -6.99
N ASP A 739 -34.06 -70.72 -7.70
CA ASP A 739 -33.80 -72.17 -7.73
C ASP A 739 -33.75 -72.74 -9.15
N GLY A 740 -33.95 -71.92 -10.19
CA GLY A 740 -33.83 -72.34 -11.59
C GLY A 740 -34.94 -73.28 -12.08
N LEU A 741 -36.01 -73.46 -11.30
CA LEU A 741 -37.12 -74.34 -11.63
C LEU A 741 -37.91 -73.80 -12.83
N GLU A 742 -38.17 -74.66 -13.81
CA GLU A 742 -38.99 -74.34 -14.97
C GLU A 742 -40.40 -74.91 -14.85
N GLY A 743 -41.40 -74.11 -15.25
CA GLY A 743 -42.79 -74.54 -15.31
C GLY A 743 -43.73 -73.41 -15.71
N TRP A 744 -45.03 -73.69 -15.73
CA TRP A 744 -46.07 -72.78 -16.17
C TRP A 744 -46.64 -71.94 -15.03
N VAL A 745 -46.64 -70.63 -15.22
CA VAL A 745 -47.14 -69.66 -14.24
C VAL A 745 -48.24 -68.82 -14.88
N SER A 746 -49.30 -68.56 -14.13
CA SER A 746 -50.38 -67.67 -14.57
C SER A 746 -49.94 -66.21 -14.52
N ILE A 747 -50.09 -65.49 -15.62
CA ILE A 747 -49.80 -64.05 -15.72
C ILE A 747 -51.02 -63.26 -15.24
N SER A 748 -52.19 -63.60 -15.77
CA SER A 748 -53.48 -62.97 -15.43
C SER A 748 -54.58 -64.01 -15.36
N GLY A 749 -55.37 -63.99 -14.29
CA GLY A 749 -56.53 -64.85 -14.10
C GLY A 749 -57.78 -64.36 -14.84
N ASN A 750 -58.76 -65.26 -14.99
CA ASN A 750 -60.05 -65.04 -15.65
C ASN A 750 -60.94 -63.96 -14.98
N GLN A 751 -60.69 -63.62 -13.72
CA GLN A 751 -61.37 -62.54 -12.98
C GLN A 751 -60.60 -61.22 -12.98
N GLY A 752 -59.64 -61.01 -13.89
CA GLY A 752 -58.86 -59.78 -14.00
C GLY A 752 -57.76 -59.62 -12.94
N SER A 753 -57.46 -60.66 -12.15
CA SER A 753 -56.33 -60.64 -11.21
C SER A 753 -55.00 -60.79 -11.94
N VAL A 754 -54.10 -59.82 -11.78
CA VAL A 754 -52.72 -59.89 -12.30
C VAL A 754 -51.82 -60.53 -11.27
N PHE A 755 -51.17 -61.64 -11.64
CA PHE A 755 -50.25 -62.40 -10.78
C PHE A 755 -48.80 -62.06 -11.11
N LEU A 756 -48.49 -61.84 -12.39
CA LEU A 756 -47.17 -61.44 -12.87
C LEU A 756 -47.23 -60.07 -13.54
N GLN A 757 -46.26 -59.21 -13.22
CA GLN A 757 -46.07 -57.93 -13.87
C GLN A 757 -44.68 -57.86 -14.50
N GLU A 758 -44.56 -57.36 -15.73
CA GLU A 758 -43.26 -57.11 -16.36
C GLU A 758 -42.38 -56.24 -15.46
N GLY A 759 -41.18 -56.72 -15.14
CA GLY A 759 -40.33 -56.13 -14.10
C GLY A 759 -39.35 -57.15 -13.55
N GLY A 760 -38.63 -56.82 -12.48
CA GLY A 760 -37.71 -57.79 -11.85
C GLY A 760 -36.23 -57.65 -12.20
N THR A 761 -35.87 -56.82 -13.19
CA THR A 761 -34.45 -56.52 -13.49
C THR A 761 -33.95 -55.25 -12.82
N VAL A 762 -34.83 -54.46 -12.19
CA VAL A 762 -34.50 -53.21 -11.50
C VAL A 762 -34.93 -53.32 -10.04
N PHE A 763 -34.03 -52.97 -9.14
CA PHE A 763 -34.29 -52.92 -7.70
C PHE A 763 -34.14 -51.48 -7.21
N LYS A 764 -34.96 -51.11 -6.23
CA LYS A 764 -34.87 -49.85 -5.50
C LYS A 764 -34.16 -50.13 -4.18
N VAL A 765 -33.18 -49.28 -3.86
CA VAL A 765 -32.51 -49.29 -2.58
C VAL A 765 -33.49 -48.74 -1.54
N VAL A 766 -33.91 -49.56 -0.59
CA VAL A 766 -34.86 -49.17 0.48
C VAL A 766 -34.11 -48.54 1.65
N LYS A 767 -32.89 -49.03 1.92
CA LYS A 767 -32.02 -48.55 3.00
C LYS A 767 -30.59 -48.44 2.50
N GLU A 768 -29.87 -47.43 2.98
CA GLU A 768 -28.48 -47.17 2.59
C GLU A 768 -27.59 -48.41 2.80
N ILE A 769 -26.80 -48.75 1.79
CA ILE A 769 -25.93 -49.94 1.80
C ILE A 769 -24.66 -49.71 0.98
N ILE A 770 -23.55 -50.35 1.39
CA ILE A 770 -22.29 -50.35 0.66
C ILE A 770 -22.35 -51.35 -0.49
N MET A 771 -21.95 -50.89 -1.68
CA MET A 771 -21.66 -51.74 -2.83
C MET A 771 -20.20 -52.18 -2.78
N THR A 772 -19.95 -53.48 -2.89
CA THR A 772 -18.58 -54.05 -2.88
C THR A 772 -18.16 -54.51 -4.26
N ASP A 773 -16.86 -54.51 -4.55
CA ASP A 773 -16.35 -54.94 -5.86
C ASP A 773 -16.38 -56.48 -6.02
N SER A 774 -16.21 -57.21 -4.91
CA SER A 774 -16.19 -58.68 -4.85
C SER A 774 -17.49 -59.27 -4.28
N PHE A 775 -17.76 -60.53 -4.65
CA PHE A 775 -18.88 -61.32 -4.14
C PHE A 775 -18.68 -61.73 -2.68
N GLU A 776 -17.43 -61.97 -2.29
CA GLU A 776 -17.05 -62.33 -0.92
C GLU A 776 -16.75 -61.08 -0.09
N LEU A 777 -17.33 -60.95 1.10
CA LEU A 777 -17.09 -59.79 1.98
C LEU A 777 -15.69 -59.79 2.62
N ASP A 778 -15.06 -60.96 2.74
CA ASP A 778 -13.80 -61.18 3.46
C ASP A 778 -12.55 -61.30 2.56
N SER A 779 -12.65 -60.98 1.26
CA SER A 779 -11.52 -61.05 0.32
C SER A 779 -10.40 -60.05 0.67
N GLU A 780 -9.12 -60.34 0.37
CA GLU A 780 -7.99 -59.41 0.64
C GLU A 780 -8.19 -58.02 0.01
N ASP A 781 -8.94 -57.93 -1.10
CA ASP A 781 -9.33 -56.67 -1.77
C ASP A 781 -10.29 -55.79 -0.94
N SER A 782 -11.00 -56.35 0.05
CA SER A 782 -11.90 -55.58 0.95
C SER A 782 -11.14 -54.84 2.07
N LYS A 783 -9.81 -55.04 2.17
CA LYS A 783 -8.91 -54.40 3.14
C LYS A 783 -8.09 -53.24 2.58
N ASP A 784 -8.32 -52.82 1.34
CA ASP A 784 -7.64 -51.65 0.77
C ASP A 784 -8.23 -50.35 1.36
N VAL A 785 -7.59 -49.86 2.44
CA VAL A 785 -7.99 -48.66 3.20
C VAL A 785 -7.92 -47.36 2.35
N THR A 786 -7.37 -47.43 1.14
CA THR A 786 -7.18 -46.26 0.25
C THR A 786 -8.39 -45.92 -0.62
N LYS A 787 -9.38 -46.81 -0.77
CA LYS A 787 -10.60 -46.56 -1.57
C LYS A 787 -11.82 -46.37 -0.67
N GLU A 788 -12.46 -45.20 -0.77
CA GLU A 788 -13.75 -44.97 -0.11
C GLU A 788 -14.83 -45.91 -0.69
N PRO A 789 -15.57 -46.67 0.15
CA PRO A 789 -16.57 -47.62 -0.33
C PRO A 789 -17.78 -46.89 -0.92
N ARG A 790 -18.23 -47.31 -2.12
CA ARG A 790 -19.41 -46.72 -2.77
C ARG A 790 -20.67 -47.05 -1.99
N LYS A 791 -21.32 -46.03 -1.41
CA LYS A 791 -22.58 -46.16 -0.65
C LYS A 791 -23.82 -45.82 -1.47
N LEU A 792 -24.68 -46.79 -1.73
CA LEU A 792 -25.95 -46.60 -2.40
C LEU A 792 -26.98 -45.99 -1.45
N ARG A 793 -27.64 -44.91 -1.87
CA ARG A 793 -28.60 -44.17 -1.05
C ARG A 793 -30.01 -44.75 -1.17
N ALA A 794 -30.80 -44.61 -0.10
CA ALA A 794 -32.23 -44.97 -0.17
C ALA A 794 -32.94 -44.18 -1.30
N GLY A 795 -33.72 -44.89 -2.11
CA GLY A 795 -34.38 -44.39 -3.31
C GLY A 795 -33.61 -44.59 -4.61
N GLU A 796 -32.33 -44.95 -4.56
CA GLU A 796 -31.51 -45.19 -5.75
C GLU A 796 -31.96 -46.47 -6.50
N LEU A 797 -31.91 -46.43 -7.83
CA LEU A 797 -32.28 -47.57 -8.68
C LEU A 797 -31.03 -48.30 -9.17
N ILE A 798 -31.05 -49.62 -9.07
CA ILE A 798 -29.98 -50.50 -9.53
C ILE A 798 -30.53 -51.50 -10.54
N GLU A 799 -29.72 -51.86 -11.53
CA GLU A 799 -30.05 -52.85 -12.55
C GLU A 799 -29.26 -54.14 -12.31
N VAL A 800 -29.95 -55.27 -12.27
CA VAL A 800 -29.36 -56.56 -11.92
C VAL A 800 -28.53 -57.11 -13.08
N ARG A 801 -27.26 -57.42 -12.80
CA ARG A 801 -26.33 -58.14 -13.69
C ARG A 801 -26.31 -59.63 -13.39
N VAL A 802 -26.24 -60.00 -12.12
CA VAL A 802 -26.33 -61.39 -11.63
C VAL A 802 -27.40 -61.42 -10.56
N PHE A 803 -28.38 -62.32 -10.72
CA PHE A 803 -29.46 -62.49 -9.77
C PHE A 803 -28.96 -63.04 -8.43
N GLU A 804 -29.88 -63.12 -7.48
CA GLU A 804 -29.61 -63.55 -6.11
C GLU A 804 -28.78 -64.83 -6.04
N SER A 805 -27.64 -64.75 -5.36
CA SER A 805 -26.74 -65.86 -5.09
C SER A 805 -26.37 -65.84 -3.62
N LYS A 806 -26.38 -67.01 -2.99
CA LYS A 806 -26.02 -67.14 -1.58
C LYS A 806 -24.50 -67.15 -1.44
N GLU A 807 -23.97 -66.23 -0.66
CA GLU A 807 -22.56 -66.25 -0.26
C GLU A 807 -22.40 -67.27 0.87
N GLU A 808 -21.67 -68.36 0.62
CA GLU A 808 -21.58 -69.50 1.56
C GLU A 808 -20.94 -69.13 2.90
N LYS A 809 -19.98 -68.20 2.91
CA LYS A 809 -19.25 -67.76 4.11
C LYS A 809 -20.10 -66.88 5.03
N SER A 810 -20.76 -65.87 4.47
CA SER A 810 -21.56 -64.91 5.25
C SER A 810 -23.01 -65.35 5.45
N GLY A 811 -23.48 -66.30 4.65
CA GLY A 811 -24.88 -66.73 4.58
C GLY A 811 -25.81 -65.70 3.92
N LEU A 812 -25.28 -64.56 3.47
CA LEU A 812 -26.06 -63.46 2.90
C LEU A 812 -26.46 -63.75 1.45
N VAL A 813 -27.65 -63.31 1.08
CA VAL A 813 -28.12 -63.33 -0.30
C VAL A 813 -27.72 -62.02 -0.97
N ARG A 814 -26.86 -62.11 -1.99
CA ARG A 814 -26.26 -60.97 -2.68
C ARG A 814 -26.57 -61.04 -4.16
N LEU A 815 -26.67 -59.88 -4.79
CA LEU A 815 -26.81 -59.77 -6.24
C LEU A 815 -25.74 -58.83 -6.79
N LYS A 816 -25.34 -59.05 -8.05
CA LYS A 816 -24.45 -58.13 -8.75
C LYS A 816 -25.31 -57.14 -9.53
N CYS A 817 -25.06 -55.85 -9.40
CA CYS A 817 -25.84 -54.81 -10.04
C CYS A 817 -24.98 -53.69 -10.62
N LYS A 818 -25.59 -52.91 -11.51
CA LYS A 818 -25.11 -51.62 -11.98
C LYS A 818 -26.03 -50.52 -11.46
N ALA A 819 -25.50 -49.54 -10.75
CA ALA A 819 -26.27 -48.40 -10.29
C ALA A 819 -26.70 -47.52 -11.48
N LYS A 820 -27.97 -47.12 -11.55
CA LYS A 820 -28.49 -46.29 -12.65
C LYS A 820 -28.11 -44.81 -12.52
N SER A 821 -27.65 -44.40 -11.34
CA SER A 821 -27.26 -43.01 -11.03
C SER A 821 -25.92 -42.63 -11.64
N ASP A 822 -24.92 -43.51 -11.53
CA ASP A 822 -23.52 -43.25 -11.89
C ASP A 822 -22.89 -44.38 -12.71
N GLY A 823 -23.62 -45.47 -12.96
CA GLY A 823 -23.13 -46.62 -13.72
C GLY A 823 -22.18 -47.54 -12.95
N ALA A 824 -21.99 -47.34 -11.65
CA ALA A 824 -21.05 -48.13 -10.84
C ALA A 824 -21.52 -49.59 -10.75
N LEU A 825 -20.59 -50.53 -10.89
CA LEU A 825 -20.86 -51.97 -10.96
C LEU A 825 -20.28 -52.67 -9.73
N GLY A 826 -21.09 -53.48 -9.05
CA GLY A 826 -20.63 -54.20 -7.86
C GLY A 826 -21.70 -55.11 -7.27
N TRP A 827 -21.44 -55.63 -6.08
CA TRP A 827 -22.26 -56.56 -5.34
C TRP A 827 -22.97 -55.87 -4.17
N VAL A 828 -24.24 -56.18 -4.01
CA VAL A 828 -25.10 -55.59 -2.96
C VAL A 828 -25.90 -56.69 -2.29
N THR A 829 -26.04 -56.59 -0.97
CA THR A 829 -26.81 -57.54 -0.17
C THR A 829 -28.29 -57.19 -0.22
N ILE A 830 -29.16 -58.17 -0.50
CA ILE A 830 -30.62 -57.96 -0.60
C ILE A 830 -31.23 -57.84 0.79
N VAL A 831 -30.91 -58.79 1.68
CA VAL A 831 -31.38 -58.86 3.05
C VAL A 831 -30.20 -59.14 3.97
N GLY A 832 -30.01 -58.30 5.00
CA GLY A 832 -28.94 -58.48 5.99
C GLY A 832 -29.24 -59.57 7.03
N ASN A 833 -28.23 -59.95 7.81
CA ASN A 833 -28.33 -60.99 8.86
C ASN A 833 -29.42 -60.72 9.92
N ALA A 834 -29.76 -59.46 10.17
CA ALA A 834 -30.83 -59.05 11.08
C ALA A 834 -32.22 -58.99 10.41
N GLY A 835 -32.39 -59.54 9.21
CA GLY A 835 -33.64 -59.50 8.43
C GLY A 835 -33.95 -58.14 7.79
N THR A 836 -33.04 -57.17 7.86
CA THR A 836 -33.23 -55.85 7.23
C THR A 836 -33.17 -55.98 5.71
N LYS A 837 -34.26 -55.63 5.02
CA LYS A 837 -34.30 -55.53 3.55
C LYS A 837 -33.64 -54.24 3.09
N PHE A 838 -32.60 -54.36 2.26
CA PHE A 838 -31.89 -53.23 1.67
C PHE A 838 -32.34 -52.94 0.24
N LEU A 839 -32.79 -53.97 -0.47
CA LEU A 839 -33.25 -53.90 -1.85
C LEU A 839 -34.68 -54.42 -1.98
N GLU A 840 -35.47 -53.75 -2.81
CA GLU A 840 -36.82 -54.16 -3.17
C GLU A 840 -36.99 -54.10 -4.68
N VAL A 841 -37.65 -55.12 -5.26
CA VAL A 841 -37.88 -55.19 -6.69
C VAL A 841 -38.90 -54.12 -7.14
N VAL A 842 -38.58 -53.39 -8.21
CA VAL A 842 -39.43 -52.31 -8.75
C VAL A 842 -40.51 -52.85 -9.67
#